data_AF-A0A517SL19-F1
#
_entry.id   AF-A0A517SL19-F1
#
_cell.length_a   1.000
_cell.length_b   1.000
_cell.length_c   1.000
_cell.angle_alpha   90.00
_cell.angle_beta   90.00
_cell.angle_gamma   90.00
#
_symmetry.space_group_name_H-M   'P 1'
#
loop_
_entity.id
_entity.type
_entity.pdbx_description
1 polymer ?
#
loop_
_entity_poly.entity_id
_entity_poly.type
_entity_poly.pdbx_seq_one_letter_code
_entity_poly.pdbx_strand_id
1 'polypeptide(L)'
;MGFLAGWMLNPWLFAAGGLLVAAPILIHLLNRRKFRIVDWAAMDFLLEADQRNRRRVQIEEMILLLLRCAAMLLAGLFVARPFLPSSITRSLFQTDRTERVVLLDDSPSMDAVHAGSSPFRTAKRRIAEFVTALAEEGNGDSLTLCLTSRPDRPIFRDAVVDNRSAAGLVGEVEALAVCDLPARFDQAFVSLRGLVQGKSERINRVGYVLSDLRRSDWTSDEKKGETRAAGESAAAAEALATLSKDLAGCFVVDCGAGPATNVAVTGITPEDKALLSGVTTRFQVTVKNFGSEALRDVPVKFVAGGALPMSATIGAVPPGGTGSVPFSFTFAAAGDDEAAVEPIEMTAEIGSLPGDMLAADNARYFAARVRAGIPTLIVDGDPSGEFGHAESFFLQRALSPPGSSRSGITTEVVNDSDFGGMSLEAFQAIYLCNVYQLDLARVKALEEWVRAGGGLVVFPGAQVDQRFYNEILCQGGKGLLSRPLQSISGDETEKSWAAFAVTQPEHPAVRVFGGDAAPLLESAKVYQWWSVPETGEGTVLLRLADADRSPAMIERRFGAGRVIQFCVPADAEWSNWPEDASYLILLQELNRYLAQTSASPGQIVVGEPLIEPVDLSRYRAEVGLIRPDGATSTLLAVPNGNERGPGTSNQWTVRIDDAITRGFYRFELTTPEGGAEKVLAAASLPGGESELNRIDSSTLQSSWQGAPVELVGPVALAGLTADAARGELWWFVVLILAAVLFAEQGLAWMFGRRR
;
A
#
# COMPACT_ATOMS: atom_id res chain seq x y z
N MET A 1 6.35 -48.31 37.28
CA MET A 1 5.53 -47.08 37.15
C MET A 1 5.88 -46.23 35.92
N GLY A 2 7.11 -46.26 35.37
CA GLY A 2 7.52 -45.39 34.25
C GLY A 2 6.87 -45.65 32.89
N PHE A 3 6.53 -46.90 32.54
CA PHE A 3 5.98 -47.23 31.21
C PHE A 3 4.52 -46.76 31.00
N LEU A 4 3.69 -46.81 32.05
CA LEU A 4 2.27 -46.40 31.99
C LEU A 4 2.07 -44.88 32.10
N ALA A 5 3.02 -44.17 32.71
CA ALA A 5 2.91 -42.72 32.92
C ALA A 5 2.96 -41.91 31.60
N GLY A 6 3.60 -42.44 30.55
CA GLY A 6 3.64 -41.79 29.24
C GLY A 6 2.40 -41.99 28.38
N TRP A 7 1.39 -42.74 28.85
CA TRP A 7 0.21 -43.15 28.08
C TRP A 7 -1.10 -42.62 28.68
N MET A 8 -1.01 -41.83 29.76
CA MET A 8 -2.16 -41.36 30.54
C MET A 8 -1.95 -39.91 30.94
N LEU A 9 -2.98 -39.08 30.82
CA LEU A 9 -2.94 -37.69 31.28
C LEU A 9 -2.82 -37.60 32.81
N ASN A 10 -3.47 -38.51 33.54
CA ASN A 10 -3.48 -38.53 35.01
C ASN A 10 -3.17 -39.93 35.59
N PRO A 11 -1.90 -40.38 35.57
CA PRO A 11 -1.54 -41.74 35.98
C PRO A 11 -1.81 -42.06 37.46
N TRP A 12 -1.84 -41.04 38.33
CA TRP A 12 -2.15 -41.21 39.75
C TRP A 12 -3.63 -41.54 40.01
N LEU A 13 -4.54 -41.07 39.14
CA LEU A 13 -5.98 -41.38 39.23
C LEU A 13 -6.27 -42.84 38.87
N PHE A 14 -5.52 -43.42 37.93
CA PHE A 14 -5.60 -44.85 37.64
C PHE A 14 -5.17 -45.69 38.85
N ALA A 15 -4.10 -45.29 39.53
CA ALA A 15 -3.64 -45.97 40.75
C ALA A 15 -4.69 -45.88 41.88
N ALA A 16 -5.36 -44.73 42.03
CA ALA A 16 -6.47 -44.57 42.97
C ALA A 16 -7.66 -45.48 42.61
N GLY A 17 -8.01 -45.59 41.33
CA GLY A 17 -9.02 -46.55 40.85
C GLY A 17 -8.66 -48.00 41.14
N GLY A 18 -7.39 -48.37 40.97
CA GLY A 18 -6.86 -49.68 41.35
C GLY A 18 -6.99 -49.98 42.84
N LEU A 19 -6.74 -49.00 43.71
CA LEU A 19 -6.97 -49.15 45.16
C LEU A 19 -8.45 -49.35 45.49
N LEU A 20 -9.36 -48.68 44.77
CA LEU A 20 -10.80 -48.82 45.00
C LEU A 20 -11.36 -50.19 44.62
N VAL A 21 -10.65 -50.99 43.81
CA VAL A 21 -11.00 -52.41 43.57
C VAL A 21 -10.99 -53.23 44.86
N ALA A 22 -10.24 -52.82 45.88
CA ALA A 22 -10.26 -53.47 47.19
C ALA A 22 -11.61 -53.35 47.90
N ALA A 23 -12.43 -52.33 47.62
CA ALA A 23 -13.69 -52.11 48.32
C ALA A 23 -14.73 -53.22 48.08
N PRO A 24 -15.06 -53.62 46.83
CA PRO A 24 -15.94 -54.77 46.58
C PRO A 24 -15.45 -56.08 47.23
N ILE A 25 -14.14 -56.33 47.22
CA ILE A 25 -13.51 -57.53 47.79
C ILE A 25 -13.67 -57.55 49.31
N LEU A 26 -13.38 -56.43 49.97
CA LEU A 26 -13.54 -56.28 51.42
C LEU A 26 -15.01 -56.42 51.85
N ILE A 27 -15.93 -55.79 51.11
CA ILE A 27 -17.37 -55.91 51.36
C ILE A 27 -17.82 -57.37 51.21
N HIS A 28 -17.37 -58.08 50.16
CA HIS A 28 -17.70 -59.49 49.95
C HIS A 28 -17.22 -60.38 51.11
N LEU A 29 -15.97 -60.18 51.58
CA LEU A 29 -15.41 -60.91 52.71
C LEU A 29 -16.14 -60.64 54.03
N LEU A 30 -16.54 -59.38 54.28
CA LEU A 30 -17.30 -58.98 55.47
C LEU A 30 -18.73 -59.54 55.47
N ASN A 31 -19.38 -59.58 54.30
CA ASN A 31 -20.77 -60.07 54.19
C ASN A 31 -20.88 -61.60 54.28
N ARG A 32 -19.76 -62.32 54.14
CA ARG A 32 -19.67 -63.78 54.31
C ARG A 32 -19.92 -64.25 55.76
N ARG A 33 -20.07 -63.33 56.72
CA ARG A 33 -20.14 -63.62 58.17
C ARG A 33 -21.52 -63.47 58.82
N LYS A 34 -22.61 -63.27 58.08
CA LYS A 34 -23.97 -63.24 58.66
C LYS A 34 -24.78 -64.48 58.28
N PHE A 35 -24.61 -65.55 59.05
CA PHE A 35 -25.64 -66.59 59.17
C PHE A 35 -26.45 -66.30 60.43
N ARG A 36 -27.73 -65.94 60.25
CA ARG A 36 -28.70 -65.92 61.34
C ARG A 36 -29.32 -67.32 61.37
N ILE A 37 -28.79 -68.18 62.23
CA ILE A 37 -29.35 -69.51 62.47
C ILE A 37 -30.64 -69.32 63.26
N VAL A 38 -31.75 -69.83 62.74
CA VAL A 38 -33.01 -69.96 63.47
C VAL A 38 -33.27 -71.45 63.59
N ASP A 39 -33.24 -71.97 64.81
CA ASP A 39 -33.51 -73.38 65.07
C ASP A 39 -35.02 -73.64 64.96
N TRP A 40 -35.41 -74.48 63.99
CA TRP A 40 -36.73 -75.12 63.97
C TRP A 40 -36.61 -76.59 63.50
N ALA A 41 -37.43 -77.45 64.10
CA ALA A 41 -37.18 -78.88 64.31
C ALA A 41 -37.58 -79.84 63.15
N ALA A 42 -37.51 -79.42 61.88
CA ALA A 42 -37.75 -80.32 60.74
C ALA A 42 -36.83 -79.98 59.54
N MET A 43 -35.59 -80.50 59.54
CA MET A 43 -34.52 -80.11 58.60
C MET A 43 -34.14 -81.16 57.55
N ASP A 44 -34.60 -82.41 57.71
CA ASP A 44 -34.02 -83.55 56.97
C ASP A 44 -34.38 -83.61 55.48
N PHE A 45 -35.39 -82.86 55.01
CA PHE A 45 -35.71 -82.73 53.58
C PHE A 45 -35.09 -81.49 52.90
N LEU A 46 -34.49 -80.55 53.64
CA LEU A 46 -33.86 -79.34 53.08
C LEU A 46 -32.34 -79.52 52.83
N LEU A 47 -31.70 -80.46 53.54
CA LEU A 47 -30.25 -80.69 53.44
C LEU A 47 -29.80 -81.35 52.13
N GLU A 48 -30.67 -82.12 51.46
CA GLU A 48 -30.38 -82.65 50.11
C GLU A 48 -30.53 -81.60 49.00
N ALA A 49 -31.32 -80.54 49.22
CA ALA A 49 -31.47 -79.42 48.28
C ALA A 49 -30.34 -78.37 48.41
N ASP A 50 -29.81 -78.14 49.62
CA ASP A 50 -28.79 -77.12 49.88
C ASP A 50 -27.40 -77.49 49.35
N GLN A 51 -27.02 -78.78 49.38
CA GLN A 51 -25.70 -79.21 48.87
C GLN A 51 -25.56 -79.08 47.34
N ARG A 52 -26.66 -79.16 46.58
CA ARG A 52 -26.64 -78.96 45.12
C ARG A 52 -26.59 -77.49 44.71
N ASN A 53 -27.16 -76.59 45.51
CA ASN A 53 -27.26 -75.16 45.15
C ASN A 53 -26.07 -74.32 45.63
N ARG A 54 -25.30 -74.78 46.63
CA ARG A 54 -24.16 -74.06 47.20
C ARG A 54 -23.05 -73.75 46.20
N ARG A 55 -22.71 -74.67 45.29
CA ARG A 55 -21.70 -74.43 44.24
C ARG A 55 -22.16 -73.37 43.24
N ARG A 56 -23.44 -73.40 42.86
CA ARG A 56 -24.02 -72.43 41.92
C ARG A 56 -24.04 -71.03 42.49
N VAL A 57 -24.49 -70.87 43.73
CA VAL A 57 -24.53 -69.59 44.45
C VAL A 57 -23.13 -68.99 44.59
N GLN A 58 -22.11 -69.81 44.87
CA GLN A 58 -20.71 -69.34 44.94
C GLN A 58 -20.16 -68.85 43.59
N ILE A 59 -20.53 -69.49 42.48
CA ILE A 59 -20.12 -69.07 41.13
C ILE A 59 -20.81 -67.76 40.75
N GLU A 60 -22.12 -67.65 41.02
CA GLU A 60 -22.90 -66.44 40.74
C GLU A 60 -22.35 -65.22 41.53
N GLU A 61 -21.99 -65.40 42.80
CA GLU A 61 -21.37 -64.34 43.62
C GLU A 61 -19.96 -63.97 43.16
N MET A 62 -19.16 -64.94 42.71
CA MET A 62 -17.82 -64.69 42.18
C MET A 62 -17.87 -63.89 40.88
N ILE A 63 -18.82 -64.19 39.99
CA ILE A 63 -19.01 -63.45 38.73
C ILE A 63 -19.43 -62.00 39.01
N LEU A 64 -20.36 -61.77 39.93
CA LEU A 64 -20.76 -60.41 40.34
C LEU A 64 -19.61 -59.64 40.98
N LEU A 65 -18.79 -60.31 41.81
CA LEU A 65 -17.61 -59.69 42.42
C LEU A 65 -16.58 -59.27 41.36
N LEU A 66 -16.30 -60.14 40.38
CA LEU A 66 -15.39 -59.84 39.28
C LEU A 66 -15.88 -58.65 38.44
N LEU A 67 -17.18 -58.60 38.11
CA LEU A 67 -17.76 -57.48 37.37
C LEU A 67 -17.68 -56.15 38.15
N ARG A 68 -17.90 -56.17 39.47
CA ARG A 68 -17.72 -54.98 40.33
C ARG A 68 -16.28 -54.51 40.39
N CYS A 69 -15.32 -55.44 40.46
CA CYS A 69 -13.90 -55.12 40.40
C CYS A 69 -13.54 -54.51 39.04
N ALA A 70 -14.03 -55.11 37.95
CA ALA A 70 -13.83 -54.60 36.59
C ALA A 70 -14.42 -53.20 36.41
N ALA A 71 -15.62 -52.93 36.95
CA ALA A 71 -16.25 -51.61 36.89
C ALA A 71 -15.42 -50.52 37.60
N MET A 72 -14.89 -50.81 38.80
CA MET A 72 -14.03 -49.86 39.52
C MET A 72 -12.71 -49.59 38.79
N LEU A 73 -12.13 -50.63 38.17
CA LEU A 73 -10.91 -50.50 37.38
C LEU A 73 -11.15 -49.70 36.09
N LEU A 74 -12.24 -49.97 35.37
CA LEU A 74 -12.64 -49.23 34.17
C LEU A 74 -13.02 -47.78 34.47
N ALA A 75 -13.64 -47.50 35.63
CA ALA A 75 -13.90 -46.12 36.09
C ALA A 75 -12.59 -45.37 36.39
N GLY A 76 -11.63 -46.02 37.04
CA GLY A 76 -10.28 -45.47 37.22
C GLY A 76 -9.57 -45.19 35.89
N LEU A 77 -9.72 -46.11 34.92
CA LEU A 77 -9.18 -45.96 33.58
C LEU A 77 -9.85 -44.81 32.81
N PHE A 78 -11.17 -44.64 32.93
CA PHE A 78 -11.91 -43.54 32.31
C PHE A 78 -11.41 -42.17 32.79
N VAL A 79 -11.27 -42.01 34.11
CA VAL A 79 -10.81 -40.75 34.72
C VAL A 79 -9.34 -40.48 34.40
N ALA A 80 -8.52 -41.53 34.26
CA ALA A 80 -7.12 -41.40 33.89
C ALA A 80 -6.89 -40.93 32.44
N ARG A 81 -7.95 -40.92 31.60
CA ARG A 81 -7.92 -40.52 30.18
C ARG A 81 -6.71 -41.10 29.43
N PRO A 82 -6.68 -42.42 29.17
CA PRO A 82 -5.61 -43.04 28.41
C PRO A 82 -5.61 -42.52 26.97
N PHE A 83 -4.42 -42.22 26.44
CA PHE A 83 -4.22 -41.90 25.04
C PHE A 83 -3.26 -42.92 24.42
N LEU A 84 -3.45 -43.21 23.13
CA LEU A 84 -2.51 -44.05 22.38
C LEU A 84 -1.51 -43.15 21.63
N PRO A 85 -0.22 -43.53 21.56
CA PRO A 85 0.72 -42.86 20.68
C PRO A 85 0.32 -43.04 19.21
N SER A 86 0.61 -42.03 18.39
CA SER A 86 0.23 -41.90 16.97
C SER A 86 0.62 -43.11 16.11
N SER A 87 1.67 -43.83 16.50
CA SER A 87 2.14 -45.04 15.81
C SER A 87 1.22 -46.26 15.97
N ILE A 88 0.59 -46.43 17.15
CA ILE A 88 -0.29 -47.57 17.46
C ILE A 88 -1.73 -47.28 17.01
N THR A 89 -2.19 -46.04 17.16
CA THR A 89 -3.49 -45.62 16.60
C THR A 89 -3.53 -45.80 15.09
N ARG A 90 -2.47 -45.43 14.35
CA ARG A 90 -2.38 -45.56 12.89
C ARG A 90 -2.39 -47.02 12.39
N SER A 91 -1.88 -47.97 13.18
CA SER A 91 -1.89 -49.40 12.85
C SER A 91 -3.26 -50.05 13.11
N LEU A 92 -4.04 -49.54 14.06
CA LEU A 92 -5.36 -50.09 14.44
C LEU A 92 -6.53 -49.34 13.79
N PHE A 93 -6.33 -48.06 13.49
CA PHE A 93 -7.26 -47.15 12.85
C PHE A 93 -6.50 -46.44 11.72
N GLN A 94 -6.94 -46.57 10.46
CA GLN A 94 -6.40 -45.74 9.37
C GLN A 94 -6.72 -44.27 9.68
N THR A 95 -5.81 -43.58 10.36
CA THR A 95 -5.94 -42.15 10.64
C THR A 95 -5.19 -41.38 9.56
N ASP A 96 -5.83 -40.31 9.13
CA ASP A 96 -5.56 -39.50 7.96
C ASP A 96 -4.18 -38.83 7.93
N ARG A 97 -3.65 -38.63 6.71
CA ARG A 97 -2.41 -37.87 6.44
C ARG A 97 -2.56 -36.44 6.97
N THR A 98 -1.52 -35.88 7.61
CA THR A 98 -1.53 -34.47 8.03
C THR A 98 -0.82 -33.62 6.99
N GLU A 99 -1.51 -32.58 6.51
CA GLU A 99 -0.94 -31.55 5.64
C GLU A 99 -0.62 -30.30 6.47
N ARG A 100 0.65 -29.89 6.45
CA ARG A 100 1.18 -28.69 7.10
C ARG A 100 1.16 -27.56 6.08
N VAL A 101 0.35 -26.54 6.32
CA VAL A 101 0.22 -25.37 5.45
C VAL A 101 0.99 -24.21 6.08
N VAL A 102 2.07 -23.79 5.44
CA VAL A 102 2.93 -22.70 5.90
C VAL A 102 2.70 -21.48 5.03
N LEU A 103 2.32 -20.36 5.64
CA LEU A 103 2.37 -19.02 5.04
C LEU A 103 3.61 -18.31 5.58
N LEU A 104 4.53 -18.00 4.69
CA LEU A 104 5.71 -17.19 5.00
C LEU A 104 5.49 -15.76 4.54
N ASP A 105 5.63 -14.82 5.46
CA ASP A 105 5.73 -13.41 5.14
C ASP A 105 7.05 -13.13 4.39
N ASP A 106 6.93 -12.62 3.16
CA ASP A 106 8.06 -12.23 2.32
C ASP A 106 8.08 -10.73 2.01
N SER A 107 7.40 -9.90 2.82
CA SER A 107 7.41 -8.44 2.69
C SER A 107 8.79 -7.82 2.99
N PRO A 108 9.05 -6.58 2.52
CA PRO A 108 10.31 -5.88 2.78
C PRO A 108 10.73 -5.82 4.25
N SER A 109 9.81 -5.59 5.20
CA SER A 109 10.19 -5.51 6.63
C SER A 109 10.78 -6.80 7.18
N MET A 110 10.51 -7.95 6.56
CA MET A 110 11.09 -9.23 6.94
C MET A 110 12.62 -9.27 6.72
N ASP A 111 13.19 -8.37 5.92
CA ASP A 111 14.64 -8.25 5.74
C ASP A 111 15.32 -7.28 6.73
N ALA A 112 14.55 -6.70 7.66
CA ALA A 112 15.12 -5.82 8.69
C ALA A 112 16.14 -6.57 9.55
N VAL A 113 17.40 -6.14 9.55
CA VAL A 113 18.50 -6.82 10.23
C VAL A 113 18.64 -6.33 11.66
N HIS A 114 18.40 -7.22 12.62
CA HIS A 114 18.63 -6.98 14.04
C HIS A 114 19.69 -7.96 14.57
N ALA A 115 20.74 -7.44 15.22
CA ALA A 115 21.83 -8.26 15.78
C ALA A 115 22.42 -9.31 14.80
N GLY A 116 22.48 -8.98 13.51
CA GLY A 116 23.07 -9.82 12.46
C GLY A 116 22.12 -10.85 11.81
N SER A 117 20.84 -10.87 12.16
CA SER A 117 19.84 -11.73 11.52
C SER A 117 18.56 -10.95 11.19
N SER A 118 17.93 -11.30 10.06
CA SER A 118 16.60 -10.78 9.71
C SER A 118 15.48 -11.76 10.11
N PRO A 119 14.24 -11.28 10.32
CA PRO A 119 13.06 -12.13 10.51
C PRO A 119 12.91 -13.19 9.41
N PHE A 120 13.16 -12.82 8.15
CA PHE A 120 13.10 -13.72 7.00
C PHE A 120 14.12 -14.86 7.11
N ARG A 121 15.37 -14.55 7.49
CA ARG A 121 16.41 -15.57 7.71
C ARG A 121 16.02 -16.51 8.86
N THR A 122 15.44 -15.96 9.94
CA THR A 122 14.93 -16.76 11.06
C THR A 122 13.80 -17.67 10.61
N ALA A 123 12.86 -17.18 9.81
CA ALA A 123 11.73 -17.94 9.31
C ALA A 123 12.19 -19.10 8.40
N LYS A 124 13.10 -18.83 7.45
CA LYS A 124 13.69 -19.85 6.56
C LYS A 124 14.39 -20.95 7.36
N ARG A 125 15.22 -20.59 8.35
CA ARG A 125 15.88 -21.57 9.23
C ARG A 125 14.87 -22.44 9.96
N ARG A 126 13.80 -21.85 10.50
CA ARG A 126 12.74 -22.62 11.20
C ARG A 126 12.00 -23.56 10.25
N ILE A 127 11.66 -23.13 9.04
CA ILE A 127 11.01 -24.00 8.05
C ILE A 127 11.95 -25.16 7.68
N ALA A 128 13.25 -24.91 7.48
CA ALA A 128 14.22 -25.96 7.18
C ALA A 128 14.39 -26.97 8.33
N GLU A 129 14.48 -26.50 9.57
CA GLU A 129 14.47 -27.34 10.78
C GLU A 129 13.17 -28.15 10.88
N PHE A 130 12.03 -27.54 10.53
CA PHE A 130 10.72 -28.20 10.53
C PHE A 130 10.61 -29.31 9.48
N VAL A 131 11.07 -29.06 8.26
CA VAL A 131 11.13 -30.07 7.18
C VAL A 131 12.00 -31.25 7.62
N THR A 132 13.15 -30.98 8.23
CA THR A 132 14.06 -32.03 8.71
C THR A 132 13.42 -32.87 9.81
N ALA A 133 12.79 -32.22 10.80
CA ALA A 133 12.09 -32.92 11.87
C ALA A 133 10.92 -33.80 11.35
N LEU A 134 10.12 -33.29 10.42
CA LEU A 134 9.02 -34.05 9.81
C LEU A 134 9.52 -35.25 9.01
N ALA A 135 10.67 -35.13 8.34
CA ALA A 135 11.30 -36.22 7.61
C ALA A 135 11.80 -37.34 8.55
N GLU A 136 12.39 -36.97 9.68
CA GLU A 136 12.86 -37.91 10.72
C GLU A 136 11.72 -38.68 11.37
N GLU A 137 10.58 -38.04 11.61
CA GLU A 137 9.38 -38.71 12.16
C GLU A 137 8.78 -39.76 11.21
N GLY A 138 9.01 -39.63 9.89
CA GLY A 138 8.57 -40.61 8.89
C GLY A 138 7.06 -40.79 8.80
N ASN A 139 6.28 -39.77 9.17
CA ASN A 139 4.83 -39.83 9.29
C ASN A 139 4.06 -39.79 7.95
N GLY A 140 4.76 -39.55 6.82
CA GLY A 140 4.13 -39.35 5.51
C GLY A 140 3.35 -38.03 5.39
N ASP A 141 3.61 -37.10 6.32
CA ASP A 141 3.05 -35.76 6.33
C ASP A 141 3.39 -35.02 5.03
N SER A 142 2.54 -34.08 4.65
CA SER A 142 2.81 -33.19 3.53
C SER A 142 2.98 -31.76 3.95
N LEU A 143 3.71 -31.00 3.14
CA LEU A 143 3.96 -29.59 3.35
C LEU A 143 3.48 -28.81 2.12
N THR A 144 2.75 -27.73 2.38
CA THR A 144 2.38 -26.71 1.41
C THR A 144 2.98 -25.39 1.90
N LEU A 145 3.81 -24.73 1.09
CA LEU A 145 4.42 -23.45 1.43
C LEU A 145 3.92 -22.35 0.49
N CYS A 146 3.32 -21.32 1.05
CA CYS A 146 2.86 -20.12 0.35
C CYS A 146 3.61 -18.88 0.85
N LEU A 147 3.67 -17.86 0.01
CA LEU A 147 4.20 -16.54 0.36
C LEU A 147 3.06 -15.52 0.45
N THR A 148 3.22 -14.48 1.26
CA THR A 148 2.22 -13.38 1.35
C THR A 148 2.10 -12.61 0.04
N SER A 149 3.18 -12.50 -0.74
CA SER A 149 3.19 -11.87 -2.06
C SER A 149 2.44 -12.63 -3.16
N ARG A 150 2.28 -13.95 -3.01
CA ARG A 150 1.67 -14.83 -4.02
C ARG A 150 0.95 -16.03 -3.40
N PRO A 151 -0.12 -15.80 -2.61
CA PRO A 151 -0.76 -16.84 -1.84
C PRO A 151 -1.44 -17.93 -2.70
N ASP A 152 -1.85 -17.60 -3.94
CA ASP A 152 -2.46 -18.53 -4.89
C ASP A 152 -1.45 -19.41 -5.65
N ARG A 153 -0.15 -19.12 -5.54
CA ARG A 153 0.93 -19.85 -6.23
C ARG A 153 1.94 -20.39 -5.22
N PRO A 154 1.59 -21.48 -4.50
CA PRO A 154 2.49 -22.13 -3.54
C PRO A 154 3.85 -22.44 -4.17
N ILE A 155 4.92 -22.35 -3.37
CA ILE A 155 6.27 -22.81 -3.76
C ILE A 155 6.20 -24.29 -4.12
N PHE A 156 5.65 -25.06 -3.19
CA PHE A 156 5.29 -26.46 -3.36
C PHE A 156 3.96 -26.71 -2.65
N ARG A 157 3.19 -27.67 -3.17
CA ARG A 157 1.83 -27.99 -2.71
C ARG A 157 1.69 -29.48 -2.45
N ASP A 158 1.17 -29.84 -1.28
CA ASP A 158 0.97 -31.22 -0.82
C ASP A 158 2.23 -32.10 -0.99
N ALA A 159 3.41 -31.50 -0.83
CA ALA A 159 4.68 -32.17 -1.02
C ALA A 159 4.93 -33.15 0.13
N VAL A 160 5.05 -34.44 -0.17
CA VAL A 160 5.37 -35.47 0.85
C VAL A 160 6.75 -35.18 1.45
N VAL A 161 6.82 -35.14 2.77
CA VAL A 161 8.08 -34.95 3.50
C VAL A 161 8.62 -36.32 3.93
N ASP A 162 9.69 -36.77 3.27
CA ASP A 162 10.46 -37.97 3.63
C ASP A 162 11.97 -37.68 3.58
N ASN A 163 12.80 -38.61 4.04
CA ASN A 163 14.27 -38.44 4.02
C ASN A 163 14.87 -38.21 2.61
N ARG A 164 14.14 -38.50 1.52
CA ARG A 164 14.60 -38.28 0.15
C ARG A 164 14.19 -36.91 -0.37
N SER A 165 13.00 -36.41 -0.01
CA SER A 165 12.49 -35.11 -0.45
C SER A 165 12.98 -33.94 0.42
N ALA A 166 13.33 -34.19 1.68
CA ALA A 166 13.70 -33.16 2.65
C ALA A 166 14.80 -32.20 2.14
N ALA A 167 15.89 -32.75 1.58
CA ALA A 167 16.98 -31.92 1.07
C ALA A 167 16.56 -30.98 -0.08
N GLY A 168 15.67 -31.44 -0.97
CA GLY A 168 15.14 -30.62 -2.05
C GLY A 168 14.22 -29.51 -1.56
N LEU A 169 13.33 -29.84 -0.61
CA LEU A 169 12.43 -28.86 0.01
C LEU A 169 13.18 -27.79 0.79
N VAL A 170 14.22 -28.18 1.54
CA VAL A 170 15.11 -27.23 2.25
C VAL A 170 15.83 -26.33 1.23
N GLY A 171 16.34 -26.90 0.13
CA GLY A 171 16.97 -26.11 -0.93
C GLY A 171 16.03 -25.07 -1.57
N GLU A 172 14.76 -25.42 -1.80
CA GLU A 172 13.75 -24.47 -2.29
C GLU A 172 13.47 -23.35 -1.29
N VAL A 173 13.38 -23.68 0.01
CA VAL A 173 13.22 -22.68 1.09
C VAL A 173 14.43 -21.77 1.17
N GLU A 174 15.65 -22.31 1.07
CA GLU A 174 16.90 -21.55 1.09
C GLU A 174 17.07 -20.63 -0.13
N ALA A 175 16.44 -20.95 -1.27
CA ALA A 175 16.46 -20.11 -2.46
C ALA A 175 15.48 -18.92 -2.40
N LEU A 176 14.55 -18.90 -1.43
CA LEU A 176 13.59 -17.80 -1.30
C LEU A 176 14.26 -16.47 -0.92
N ALA A 177 13.72 -15.38 -1.46
CA ALA A 177 14.09 -14.00 -1.15
C ALA A 177 12.83 -13.20 -0.78
N VAL A 178 13.02 -12.09 -0.07
CA VAL A 178 11.94 -11.11 0.15
C VAL A 178 11.53 -10.45 -1.18
N CYS A 179 10.29 -10.00 -1.25
CA CYS A 179 9.75 -9.23 -2.36
C CYS A 179 9.65 -7.74 -1.99
N ASP A 180 9.28 -6.90 -2.96
CA ASP A 180 9.04 -5.47 -2.74
C ASP A 180 7.57 -5.15 -2.39
N LEU A 181 6.69 -6.15 -2.36
CA LEU A 181 5.26 -6.00 -2.07
C LEU A 181 5.01 -5.95 -0.56
N PRO A 182 4.05 -5.14 -0.09
CA PRO A 182 3.66 -5.15 1.31
C PRO A 182 2.96 -6.45 1.70
N ALA A 183 3.03 -6.82 2.98
CA ALA A 183 2.30 -7.97 3.51
C ALA A 183 0.78 -7.73 3.44
N ARG A 184 0.09 -8.42 2.51
CA ARG A 184 -1.38 -8.39 2.39
C ARG A 184 -1.99 -9.64 3.02
N PHE A 185 -1.93 -9.72 4.36
CA PHE A 185 -2.39 -10.91 5.10
C PHE A 185 -3.87 -11.22 4.90
N ASP A 186 -4.71 -10.21 4.79
CA ASP A 186 -6.14 -10.33 4.47
C ASP A 186 -6.36 -11.13 3.19
N GLN A 187 -5.73 -10.73 2.08
CA GLN A 187 -5.84 -11.40 0.78
C GLN A 187 -5.17 -12.79 0.83
N ALA A 188 -4.04 -12.91 1.53
CA ALA A 188 -3.34 -14.17 1.70
C ALA A 188 -4.18 -15.22 2.44
N PHE A 189 -4.85 -14.85 3.53
CA PHE A 189 -5.70 -15.77 4.28
C PHE A 189 -6.95 -16.19 3.51
N VAL A 190 -7.57 -15.27 2.75
CA VAL A 190 -8.71 -15.60 1.88
C VAL A 190 -8.29 -16.60 0.80
N SER A 191 -7.16 -16.37 0.15
CA SER A 191 -6.60 -17.23 -0.90
C SER A 191 -6.22 -18.61 -0.35
N LEU A 192 -5.57 -18.66 0.81
CA LEU A 192 -5.24 -19.91 1.52
C LEU A 192 -6.49 -20.69 1.90
N ARG A 193 -7.56 -20.02 2.34
CA ARG A 193 -8.84 -20.67 2.63
C ARG A 193 -9.39 -21.36 1.39
N GLY A 194 -9.28 -20.73 0.21
CA GLY A 194 -9.63 -21.37 -1.07
C GLY A 194 -8.78 -22.60 -1.40
N LEU A 195 -7.49 -22.61 -1.02
CA LEU A 195 -6.62 -23.78 -1.19
C LEU A 195 -6.96 -24.94 -0.23
N VAL A 196 -7.42 -24.59 0.98
CA VAL A 196 -7.84 -25.51 2.04
C VAL A 196 -9.29 -25.99 1.82
N GLN A 197 -10.15 -25.23 1.17
CA GLN A 197 -11.52 -25.65 0.86
C GLN A 197 -11.55 -26.38 -0.49
N GLY A 198 -11.60 -27.73 -0.49
CA GLY A 198 -11.91 -28.47 -1.73
C GLY A 198 -11.32 -29.87 -1.94
N LYS A 199 -10.66 -30.52 -0.97
CA LYS A 199 -10.18 -31.91 -1.15
C LYS A 199 -10.30 -32.73 0.13
N SER A 200 -10.95 -33.89 -0.02
CA SER A 200 -11.11 -35.05 0.88
C SER A 200 -11.29 -34.76 2.37
N GLU A 201 -12.44 -35.17 2.93
CA GLU A 201 -12.77 -35.20 4.37
C GLU A 201 -11.82 -36.05 5.24
N ARG A 202 -10.67 -36.47 4.69
CA ARG A 202 -9.70 -37.43 5.22
C ARG A 202 -8.25 -36.89 5.25
N ILE A 203 -8.06 -35.58 5.36
CA ILE A 203 -6.73 -34.97 5.54
C ILE A 203 -6.81 -33.97 6.67
N ASN A 204 -5.97 -34.16 7.69
CA ASN A 204 -5.89 -33.23 8.80
C ASN A 204 -5.00 -32.04 8.42
N ARG A 205 -5.45 -30.79 8.56
CA ARG A 205 -4.67 -29.61 8.15
C ARG A 205 -4.28 -28.73 9.31
N VAL A 206 -3.00 -28.35 9.35
CA VAL A 206 -2.45 -27.44 10.38
C VAL A 206 -1.78 -26.26 9.70
N GLY A 207 -2.20 -25.05 10.05
CA GLY A 207 -1.68 -23.80 9.50
C GLY A 207 -0.59 -23.17 10.35
N TYR A 208 0.46 -22.65 9.71
CA TYR A 208 1.55 -21.90 10.32
C TYR A 208 1.74 -20.58 9.57
N VAL A 209 1.69 -19.44 10.26
CA VAL A 209 1.93 -18.11 9.69
C VAL A 209 3.22 -17.56 10.31
N LEU A 210 4.26 -17.37 9.51
CA LEU A 210 5.55 -16.83 9.98
C LEU A 210 5.66 -15.36 9.56
N SER A 211 5.76 -14.45 10.53
CA SER A 211 5.83 -13.00 10.31
C SER A 211 6.69 -12.31 11.39
N ASP A 212 7.11 -11.07 11.15
CA ASP A 212 7.79 -10.19 12.11
C ASP A 212 6.82 -9.51 13.11
N LEU A 213 5.51 -9.68 12.89
CA LEU A 213 4.42 -9.08 13.66
C LEU A 213 4.42 -7.55 13.61
N ARG A 214 4.77 -6.96 12.46
CA ARG A 214 4.68 -5.51 12.26
C ARG A 214 3.24 -5.02 12.41
N ARG A 215 3.06 -3.98 13.21
CA ARG A 215 1.76 -3.46 13.64
C ARG A 215 0.84 -3.09 12.47
N SER A 216 1.37 -2.41 11.46
CA SER A 216 0.59 -1.95 10.30
C SER A 216 -0.06 -3.08 9.49
N ASP A 217 0.44 -4.31 9.60
CA ASP A 217 -0.10 -5.47 8.87
C ASP A 217 -1.29 -6.12 9.59
N TRP A 218 -1.42 -5.84 10.89
CA TRP A 218 -2.45 -6.42 11.76
C TRP A 218 -3.46 -5.39 12.29
N THR A 219 -3.16 -4.09 12.21
CA THR A 219 -4.03 -3.01 12.74
C THR A 219 -4.42 -1.98 11.69
N SER A 220 -5.70 -1.61 11.70
CA SER A 220 -6.22 -0.51 10.89
C SER A 220 -5.92 0.82 11.57
N ASP A 221 -4.75 1.42 11.32
CA ASP A 221 -4.59 2.83 11.66
C ASP A 221 -5.46 3.64 10.70
N GLU A 222 -6.59 4.14 11.20
CA GLU A 222 -7.43 5.17 10.55
C GLU A 222 -6.64 6.47 10.36
N LYS A 223 -5.71 6.52 9.42
CA LYS A 223 -5.17 7.80 8.94
C LYS A 223 -5.98 8.28 7.74
N LYS A 224 -6.85 9.26 8.00
CA LYS A 224 -7.42 10.17 7.00
C LYS A 224 -6.27 10.79 6.19
N GLY A 225 -6.09 10.42 4.93
CA GLY A 225 -5.16 11.16 4.07
C GLY A 225 -4.76 10.54 2.74
N GLU A 226 -4.68 9.22 2.63
CA GLU A 226 -4.29 8.56 1.38
C GLU A 226 -5.29 7.46 1.05
N THR A 227 -5.73 7.45 -0.20
CA THR A 227 -6.83 6.65 -0.75
C THR A 227 -6.53 5.15 -0.72
N ARG A 228 -6.51 4.53 0.47
CA ARG A 228 -6.83 3.11 0.62
C ARG A 228 -8.32 3.00 0.86
N ALA A 229 -8.99 2.14 0.07
CA ALA A 229 -10.41 1.89 0.22
C ALA A 229 -10.70 1.52 1.67
N ALA A 230 -11.63 2.25 2.30
CA ALA A 230 -12.02 2.05 3.68
C ALA A 230 -12.59 0.64 3.86
N GLY A 231 -11.88 -0.26 4.56
CA GLY A 231 -12.41 -1.57 4.96
C GLY A 231 -11.40 -2.69 5.27
N GLU A 232 -10.13 -2.58 4.91
CA GLU A 232 -9.26 -3.78 4.75
C GLU A 232 -8.54 -4.28 6.01
N SER A 233 -8.50 -3.56 7.13
CA SER A 233 -7.55 -3.88 8.22
C SER A 233 -8.16 -4.38 9.55
N ALA A 234 -9.50 -4.39 9.66
CA ALA A 234 -10.19 -5.41 10.48
C ALA A 234 -10.18 -6.80 9.78
N ALA A 235 -9.88 -6.83 8.48
CA ALA A 235 -10.04 -8.01 7.65
C ALA A 235 -8.93 -9.06 7.87
N ALA A 236 -7.69 -8.69 8.23
CA ALA A 236 -6.61 -9.67 8.40
C ALA A 236 -6.86 -10.61 9.60
N ALA A 237 -7.15 -10.05 10.78
CA ALA A 237 -7.47 -10.83 11.98
C ALA A 237 -8.78 -11.62 11.79
N GLU A 238 -9.80 -11.04 11.16
CA GLU A 238 -11.06 -11.71 10.85
C GLU A 238 -10.90 -12.84 9.82
N ALA A 239 -10.10 -12.62 8.78
CA ALA A 239 -9.79 -13.63 7.77
C ALA A 239 -9.00 -14.79 8.37
N LEU A 240 -8.05 -14.53 9.28
CA LEU A 240 -7.34 -15.57 10.01
C LEU A 240 -8.28 -16.35 10.95
N ALA A 241 -9.14 -15.65 11.69
CA ALA A 241 -10.16 -16.26 12.54
C ALA A 241 -11.14 -17.13 11.73
N THR A 242 -11.40 -16.76 10.48
CA THR A 242 -12.24 -17.54 9.56
C THR A 242 -11.50 -18.75 9.00
N LEU A 243 -10.25 -18.59 8.55
CA LEU A 243 -9.38 -19.66 8.06
C LEU A 243 -9.14 -20.72 9.13
N SER A 244 -8.88 -20.31 10.37
CA SER A 244 -8.59 -21.22 11.49
C SER A 244 -9.74 -22.17 11.85
N LYS A 245 -10.99 -21.85 11.49
CA LYS A 245 -12.15 -22.76 11.66
C LYS A 245 -12.12 -23.94 10.70
N ASP A 246 -11.45 -23.79 9.57
CA ASP A 246 -11.28 -24.84 8.55
C ASP A 246 -9.99 -25.67 8.77
N LEU A 247 -9.21 -25.35 9.82
CA LEU A 247 -7.96 -26.01 10.19
C LEU A 247 -8.11 -26.73 11.53
N ALA A 248 -7.36 -27.82 11.74
CA ALA A 248 -7.30 -28.50 13.04
C ALA A 248 -6.38 -27.81 14.05
N GLY A 249 -5.52 -26.91 13.59
CA GLY A 249 -4.71 -26.01 14.41
C GLY A 249 -4.15 -24.87 13.57
N CYS A 250 -4.03 -23.69 14.16
CA CYS A 250 -3.51 -22.50 13.49
C CYS A 250 -2.52 -21.78 14.41
N PHE A 251 -1.27 -21.65 13.96
CA PHE A 251 -0.18 -21.06 14.73
C PHE A 251 0.37 -19.82 14.03
N VAL A 252 0.43 -18.70 14.73
CA VAL A 252 1.17 -17.51 14.28
C VAL A 252 2.52 -17.52 14.98
N VAL A 253 3.60 -17.47 14.23
CA VAL A 253 4.97 -17.69 14.71
C VAL A 253 5.75 -16.40 14.58
N ASP A 254 6.13 -15.86 15.74
CA ASP A 254 6.95 -14.66 15.82
C ASP A 254 8.38 -14.92 15.35
N CYS A 255 8.74 -14.32 14.23
CA CYS A 255 10.09 -14.34 13.66
C CYS A 255 10.86 -13.03 13.91
N GLY A 256 10.20 -12.00 14.45
CA GLY A 256 10.78 -10.70 14.75
C GLY A 256 11.69 -10.71 16.00
N ALA A 257 12.62 -9.77 16.07
CA ALA A 257 13.52 -9.62 17.22
C ALA A 257 13.56 -8.16 17.72
N GLY A 258 13.27 -7.97 19.00
CA GLY A 258 13.46 -6.70 19.71
C GLY A 258 12.58 -5.53 19.21
N PRO A 259 12.82 -4.32 19.75
CA PRO A 259 12.33 -3.08 19.15
C PRO A 259 13.14 -2.79 17.88
N ALA A 260 12.44 -2.52 16.78
CA ALA A 260 13.07 -2.19 15.52
C ALA A 260 13.03 -0.67 15.29
N THR A 261 14.20 -0.10 14.99
CA THR A 261 14.35 1.29 14.58
C THR A 261 14.67 1.33 13.10
N ASN A 262 14.29 2.41 12.41
CA ASN A 262 14.51 2.50 10.98
C ASN A 262 14.67 3.95 10.52
N VAL A 263 15.32 4.14 9.37
CA VAL A 263 15.51 5.44 8.73
C VAL A 263 15.33 5.23 7.24
N ALA A 264 14.45 6.00 6.60
CA ALA A 264 14.14 5.78 5.19
C ALA A 264 14.15 7.08 4.39
N VAL A 265 14.45 6.97 3.10
CA VAL A 265 14.22 8.06 2.14
C VAL A 265 12.74 8.06 1.75
N THR A 266 11.99 9.05 2.23
CA THR A 266 10.53 9.11 2.07
C THR A 266 10.07 10.00 0.91
N GLY A 267 10.95 10.82 0.33
CA GLY A 267 10.54 11.72 -0.75
C GLY A 267 11.68 12.26 -1.59
N ILE A 268 11.39 12.44 -2.88
CA ILE A 268 12.16 13.27 -3.82
C ILE A 268 11.11 14.19 -4.45
N THR A 269 11.13 15.47 -4.08
CA THR A 269 10.09 16.42 -4.49
C THR A 269 10.75 17.60 -5.19
N PRO A 270 10.47 17.85 -6.48
CA PRO A 270 10.90 19.09 -7.13
C PRO A 270 10.15 20.29 -6.54
N GLU A 271 10.84 21.41 -6.40
CA GLU A 271 10.21 22.69 -6.01
C GLU A 271 9.34 23.26 -7.13
N ASP A 272 9.73 22.99 -8.38
CA ASP A 272 8.99 23.38 -9.58
C ASP A 272 7.95 22.34 -9.97
N LYS A 273 6.80 22.81 -10.47
CA LYS A 273 5.72 21.94 -10.98
C LYS A 273 5.98 21.39 -12.37
N ALA A 274 7.02 21.84 -13.07
CA ALA A 274 7.40 21.33 -14.38
C ALA A 274 8.92 21.15 -14.44
N LEU A 275 9.37 20.03 -14.96
CA LEU A 275 10.79 19.76 -15.18
C LEU A 275 11.14 20.17 -16.60
N LEU A 276 11.99 21.19 -16.74
CA LEU A 276 12.26 21.84 -18.03
C LEU A 276 13.73 21.69 -18.41
N SER A 277 13.96 21.35 -19.67
CA SER A 277 15.30 21.23 -20.25
C SER A 277 16.03 22.59 -20.24
N GLY A 278 17.28 22.61 -19.80
CA GLY A 278 18.09 23.82 -19.67
C GLY A 278 17.74 24.71 -18.48
N VAL A 279 16.75 24.36 -17.66
CA VAL A 279 16.40 25.07 -16.42
C VAL A 279 16.97 24.31 -15.22
N THR A 280 17.53 25.05 -14.27
CA THR A 280 18.00 24.45 -13.00
C THR A 280 16.82 24.24 -12.08
N THR A 281 16.52 22.99 -11.76
CA THR A 281 15.45 22.63 -10.82
C THR A 281 16.05 22.20 -9.49
N ARG A 282 15.41 22.63 -8.40
CA ARG A 282 15.77 22.21 -7.05
C ARG A 282 14.87 21.06 -6.59
N PHE A 283 15.50 20.03 -6.05
CA PHE A 283 14.86 18.83 -5.51
C PHE A 283 15.06 18.78 -4.00
N GLN A 284 13.97 18.64 -3.27
CA GLN A 284 13.98 18.37 -1.84
C GLN A 284 13.96 16.86 -1.64
N VAL A 285 15.05 16.33 -1.07
CA VAL A 285 15.11 14.93 -0.65
C VAL A 285 14.77 14.86 0.82
N THR A 286 13.74 14.08 1.17
CA THR A 286 13.23 13.94 2.53
C THR A 286 13.60 12.58 3.11
N VAL A 287 14.17 12.62 4.31
CA VAL A 287 14.50 11.44 5.12
C VAL A 287 13.62 11.45 6.37
N LYS A 288 13.03 10.31 6.70
CA LYS A 288 12.23 10.12 7.92
C LYS A 288 12.95 9.20 8.88
N ASN A 289 13.00 9.60 10.15
CA ASN A 289 13.52 8.80 11.24
C ASN A 289 12.35 8.14 11.97
N PHE A 290 12.27 6.81 11.94
CA PHE A 290 11.26 6.02 12.65
C PHE A 290 11.76 5.54 14.02
N GLY A 291 13.01 5.84 14.37
CA GLY A 291 13.60 5.55 15.67
C GLY A 291 13.23 6.56 16.76
N SER A 292 13.61 6.21 18.00
CA SER A 292 13.41 7.01 19.20
C SER A 292 14.56 7.98 19.51
N GLU A 293 15.68 7.90 18.79
CA GLU A 293 16.86 8.75 18.97
C GLU A 293 17.04 9.72 17.80
N ALA A 294 17.57 10.91 18.07
CA ALA A 294 17.83 11.90 17.03
C ALA A 294 19.06 11.51 16.22
N LEU A 295 18.96 11.58 14.89
CA LEU A 295 20.09 11.39 14.00
C LEU A 295 20.74 12.74 13.71
N ARG A 296 22.06 12.75 13.58
CA ARG A 296 22.84 13.93 13.21
C ARG A 296 23.69 13.63 12.01
N ASP A 297 23.96 14.66 11.23
CA ASP A 297 24.87 14.61 10.09
C ASP A 297 24.55 13.46 9.13
N VAL A 298 23.26 13.30 8.76
CA VAL A 298 22.80 12.21 7.88
C VAL A 298 23.24 12.51 6.45
N PRO A 299 24.18 11.73 5.86
CA PRO A 299 24.62 11.92 4.50
C PRO A 299 23.56 11.39 3.53
N VAL A 300 23.18 12.23 2.59
CA VAL A 300 22.27 11.91 1.49
C VAL A 300 23.03 12.04 0.20
N LYS A 301 22.96 11.02 -0.64
CA LYS A 301 23.51 11.01 -1.98
C LYS A 301 22.36 11.06 -2.98
N PHE A 302 22.50 11.91 -3.99
CA PHE A 302 21.50 12.10 -5.04
C PHE A 302 22.18 11.91 -6.39
N VAL A 303 21.64 10.97 -7.17
CA VAL A 303 22.12 10.59 -8.50
C VAL A 303 21.03 10.96 -9.50
N ALA A 304 21.40 11.66 -10.56
CA ALA A 304 20.49 12.05 -11.62
C ALA A 304 21.07 11.64 -12.98
N GLY A 305 20.47 10.61 -13.58
CA GLY A 305 20.91 9.99 -14.82
C GLY A 305 22.34 9.44 -14.70
N GLY A 306 23.13 9.63 -15.75
CA GLY A 306 24.56 9.26 -15.77
C GLY A 306 25.49 10.29 -15.12
N ALA A 307 24.97 11.31 -14.42
CA ALA A 307 25.80 12.33 -13.79
C ALA A 307 26.56 11.81 -12.57
N LEU A 308 27.65 12.49 -12.20
CA LEU A 308 28.36 12.21 -10.96
C LEU A 308 27.43 12.40 -9.76
N PRO A 309 27.46 11.50 -8.76
CA PRO A 309 26.63 11.64 -7.58
C PRO A 309 26.90 12.92 -6.82
N MET A 310 25.83 13.62 -6.43
CA MET A 310 25.87 14.75 -5.52
C MET A 310 25.70 14.26 -4.09
N SER A 311 26.33 14.92 -3.12
CA SER A 311 26.20 14.57 -1.71
C SER A 311 25.95 15.81 -0.88
N ALA A 312 25.02 15.69 0.07
CA ALA A 312 24.70 16.73 1.03
C ALA A 312 24.35 16.08 2.37
N THR A 313 24.35 16.86 3.45
CA THR A 313 24.14 16.35 4.80
C THR A 313 22.96 17.03 5.45
N ILE A 314 22.04 16.25 6.03
CA ILE A 314 20.99 16.77 6.90
C ILE A 314 21.58 16.91 8.31
N GLY A 315 21.61 18.14 8.83
CA GLY A 315 22.24 18.42 10.13
C GLY A 315 21.62 17.64 11.30
N ALA A 316 20.29 17.54 11.37
CA ALA A 316 19.62 16.70 12.35
C ALA A 316 18.25 16.21 11.84
N VAL A 317 17.89 14.97 12.18
CA VAL A 317 16.55 14.40 11.98
C VAL A 317 16.00 13.97 13.33
N PRO A 318 14.96 14.65 13.86
CA PRO A 318 14.43 14.36 15.19
C PRO A 318 13.75 12.98 15.24
N PRO A 319 13.61 12.37 16.44
CA PRO A 319 12.90 11.10 16.62
C PRO A 319 11.48 11.18 16.08
N GLY A 320 11.06 10.19 15.29
CA GLY A 320 9.74 10.17 14.64
C GLY A 320 9.51 11.28 13.60
N GLY A 321 10.49 12.14 13.35
CA GLY A 321 10.37 13.32 12.50
C GLY A 321 11.04 13.16 11.14
N THR A 322 11.04 14.26 10.38
CA THR A 322 11.63 14.32 9.04
C THR A 322 12.70 15.40 8.96
N GLY A 323 13.68 15.19 8.10
CA GLY A 323 14.65 16.18 7.69
C GLY A 323 14.74 16.21 6.17
N SER A 324 15.00 17.37 5.59
CA SER A 324 15.13 17.51 4.13
C SER A 324 16.40 18.26 3.77
N VAL A 325 16.97 17.92 2.63
CA VAL A 325 18.15 18.59 2.07
C VAL A 325 17.92 18.87 0.58
N PRO A 326 18.26 20.08 0.10
CA PRO A 326 18.10 20.44 -1.29
C PRO A 326 19.24 19.94 -2.18
N PHE A 327 18.91 19.55 -3.40
CA PHE A 327 19.84 19.32 -4.49
C PHE A 327 19.44 20.15 -5.71
N SER A 328 20.39 20.74 -6.42
CA SER A 328 20.13 21.46 -7.66
C SER A 328 20.63 20.65 -8.84
N PHE A 329 19.77 20.44 -9.84
CA PHE A 329 20.11 19.72 -11.05
C PHE A 329 19.60 20.48 -12.27
N THR A 330 20.47 20.65 -13.27
CA THR A 330 20.13 21.27 -14.55
C THR A 330 20.05 20.18 -15.60
N PHE A 331 18.88 20.02 -16.20
CA PHE A 331 18.69 19.09 -17.30
C PHE A 331 19.44 19.61 -18.53
N ALA A 332 20.24 18.77 -19.17
CA ALA A 332 20.92 19.16 -20.40
C ALA A 332 19.89 19.65 -21.42
N ALA A 333 20.20 20.76 -22.08
CA ALA A 333 19.43 21.22 -23.22
C ALA A 333 19.47 20.11 -24.29
N ALA A 334 18.31 19.70 -24.82
CA ALA A 334 18.31 19.05 -26.11
C ALA A 334 19.08 19.96 -27.08
N GLY A 335 19.98 19.38 -27.89
CA GLY A 335 20.69 20.13 -28.93
C GLY A 335 19.72 20.77 -29.93
N ASP A 336 20.25 21.43 -30.95
CA ASP A 336 19.41 22.01 -32.03
C ASP A 336 18.60 20.95 -32.81
N ASP A 337 18.90 19.66 -32.61
CA ASP A 337 18.01 18.57 -32.98
C ASP A 337 16.86 18.47 -31.97
N GLU A 338 15.63 18.72 -32.45
CA GLU A 338 14.33 18.52 -31.77
C GLU A 338 14.06 17.07 -31.29
N ALA A 339 15.11 16.27 -31.07
CA ALA A 339 15.00 14.95 -30.48
C ALA A 339 14.38 15.08 -29.07
N ALA A 340 13.35 14.25 -28.83
CA ALA A 340 12.61 14.18 -27.58
C ALA A 340 13.56 14.22 -26.38
N VAL A 341 13.28 15.09 -25.41
CA VAL A 341 14.08 15.18 -24.18
C VAL A 341 13.99 13.83 -23.47
N GLU A 342 15.10 13.12 -23.35
CA GLU A 342 15.09 11.82 -22.70
C GLU A 342 14.70 11.98 -21.21
N PRO A 343 13.81 11.13 -20.69
CA PRO A 343 13.50 11.13 -19.27
C PRO A 343 14.73 10.70 -18.47
N ILE A 344 14.87 11.25 -17.27
CA ILE A 344 16.05 11.04 -16.42
C ILE A 344 15.69 10.25 -15.18
N GLU A 345 16.48 9.21 -14.92
CA GLU A 345 16.38 8.39 -13.72
C GLU A 345 17.04 9.10 -12.55
N MET A 346 16.28 9.42 -11.51
CA MET A 346 16.82 10.06 -10.31
C MET A 346 16.69 9.12 -9.11
N THR A 347 17.77 8.96 -8.37
CA THR A 347 17.81 8.13 -7.15
C THR A 347 18.39 8.93 -6.01
N ALA A 348 17.67 8.98 -4.89
CA ALA A 348 18.20 9.45 -3.63
C ALA A 348 18.51 8.25 -2.75
N GLU A 349 19.68 8.25 -2.12
CA GLU A 349 20.12 7.18 -1.24
C GLU A 349 20.76 7.71 0.04
N ILE A 350 20.56 7.00 1.15
CA ILE A 350 21.32 7.16 2.38
C ILE A 350 22.23 5.95 2.60
N GLY A 351 23.38 6.19 3.24
CA GLY A 351 24.26 5.10 3.65
C GLY A 351 23.69 4.30 4.83
N SER A 352 24.44 3.31 5.30
CA SER A 352 24.11 2.62 6.55
C SER A 352 24.24 3.57 7.73
N LEU A 353 23.13 3.79 8.45
CA LEU A 353 23.06 4.67 9.61
C LEU A 353 22.94 3.88 10.92
N PRO A 354 23.36 4.44 12.06
CA PRO A 354 23.09 3.84 13.36
C PRO A 354 21.58 3.67 13.57
N GLY A 355 21.16 2.45 13.91
CA GLY A 355 19.75 2.15 14.14
C GLY A 355 18.89 2.02 12.88
N ASP A 356 19.45 2.15 11.68
CA ASP A 356 18.79 1.72 10.45
C ASP A 356 18.88 0.19 10.35
N MET A 357 17.72 -0.46 10.35
CA MET A 357 17.62 -1.91 10.25
C MET A 357 17.18 -2.37 8.86
N LEU A 358 16.62 -1.51 8.00
CA LEU A 358 16.04 -1.91 6.72
C LEU A 358 16.76 -1.20 5.56
N ALA A 359 17.87 -1.77 5.10
CA ALA A 359 18.62 -1.21 3.96
C ALA A 359 17.81 -1.06 2.66
N ALA A 360 16.70 -1.77 2.54
CA ALA A 360 15.85 -1.74 1.36
C ALA A 360 15.21 -0.35 1.13
N ASP A 361 14.86 0.41 2.16
CA ASP A 361 14.20 1.72 2.00
C ASP A 361 15.16 2.92 2.07
N ASN A 362 16.46 2.64 2.13
CA ASN A 362 17.52 3.63 2.04
C ASN A 362 17.61 4.28 0.67
N ALA A 363 16.96 3.73 -0.36
CA ALA A 363 16.92 4.29 -1.70
C ALA A 363 15.48 4.59 -2.13
N ARG A 364 15.29 5.76 -2.75
CA ARG A 364 14.03 6.14 -3.39
C ARG A 364 14.27 6.54 -4.83
N TYR A 365 13.31 6.21 -5.70
CA TYR A 365 13.38 6.43 -7.13
C TYR A 365 12.43 7.56 -7.53
N PHE A 366 12.88 8.39 -8.45
CA PHE A 366 12.10 9.45 -9.05
C PHE A 366 12.32 9.45 -10.56
N ALA A 367 11.26 9.15 -11.31
CA ALA A 367 11.32 9.23 -12.78
C ALA A 367 11.12 10.69 -13.20
N ALA A 368 12.14 11.39 -13.69
CA ALA A 368 12.03 12.77 -14.15
C ALA A 368 11.63 12.84 -15.63
N ARG A 369 10.37 13.18 -15.91
CA ARG A 369 9.86 13.43 -17.27
C ARG A 369 10.10 14.89 -17.64
N VAL A 370 11.23 15.13 -18.28
CA VAL A 370 11.67 16.47 -18.65
C VAL A 370 10.99 16.91 -19.94
N ARG A 371 10.54 18.16 -20.01
CA ARG A 371 9.97 18.77 -21.21
C ARG A 371 10.97 19.74 -21.83
N ALA A 372 10.90 19.92 -23.15
CA ALA A 372 11.71 20.92 -23.85
C ALA A 372 11.37 22.35 -23.40
N GLY A 373 10.09 22.61 -23.13
CA GLY A 373 9.61 23.89 -22.61
C GLY A 373 8.10 23.85 -22.32
N ILE A 374 7.59 24.97 -21.82
CA ILE A 374 6.17 25.25 -21.72
C ILE A 374 5.76 26.00 -23.01
N PRO A 375 5.02 25.35 -23.93
CA PRO A 375 4.54 26.00 -25.14
C PRO A 375 3.48 27.04 -24.79
N THR A 376 3.77 28.29 -25.14
CA THR A 376 2.94 29.46 -24.86
C THR A 376 2.69 30.22 -26.16
N LEU A 377 1.42 30.44 -26.49
CA LEU A 377 1.03 31.26 -27.64
C LEU A 377 0.79 32.70 -27.19
N ILE A 378 1.31 33.67 -27.95
CA ILE A 378 1.03 35.09 -27.78
C ILE A 378 0.29 35.57 -29.03
N VAL A 379 -0.93 36.05 -28.85
CA VAL A 379 -1.74 36.66 -29.90
C VAL A 379 -1.59 38.17 -29.79
N ASP A 380 -0.89 38.74 -30.76
CA ASP A 380 -0.65 40.18 -30.86
C ASP A 380 -1.82 40.84 -31.61
N GLY A 381 -2.56 41.69 -30.89
CA GLY A 381 -3.69 42.44 -31.42
C GLY A 381 -3.30 43.69 -32.19
N ASP A 382 -2.15 44.31 -31.87
CA ASP A 382 -1.64 45.53 -32.52
C ASP A 382 -0.18 45.34 -32.94
N PRO A 383 0.07 44.48 -33.94
CA PRO A 383 1.43 44.17 -34.34
C PRO A 383 2.10 45.40 -34.99
N SER A 384 3.23 45.83 -34.43
CA SER A 384 4.03 46.93 -34.96
C SER A 384 5.40 46.45 -35.46
N GLY A 385 5.85 47.02 -36.58
CA GLY A 385 7.22 46.84 -37.08
C GLY A 385 8.25 47.74 -36.39
N GLU A 386 7.79 48.69 -35.58
CA GLU A 386 8.67 49.59 -34.83
C GLU A 386 9.19 48.91 -33.56
N PHE A 387 10.48 49.11 -33.27
CA PHE A 387 11.13 48.47 -32.14
C PHE A 387 10.50 48.91 -30.82
N GLY A 388 10.00 47.96 -30.04
CA GLY A 388 9.38 48.22 -28.74
C GLY A 388 7.89 48.55 -28.77
N HIS A 389 7.27 48.63 -29.95
CA HIS A 389 5.89 49.11 -30.09
C HIS A 389 4.84 48.02 -30.29
N ALA A 390 5.23 46.78 -30.55
CA ALA A 390 4.28 45.67 -30.64
C ALA A 390 3.86 45.20 -29.23
N GLU A 391 2.60 44.84 -29.06
CA GLU A 391 2.06 44.35 -27.78
C GLU A 391 2.82 43.13 -27.24
N SER A 392 3.27 42.27 -28.16
CA SER A 392 4.04 41.07 -27.83
C SER A 392 5.52 41.35 -27.50
N PHE A 393 6.06 42.53 -27.80
CA PHE A 393 7.51 42.78 -27.84
C PHE A 393 8.21 42.53 -26.49
N PHE A 394 7.67 43.12 -25.42
CA PHE A 394 8.22 42.96 -24.07
C PHE A 394 7.82 41.61 -23.47
N LEU A 395 6.57 41.20 -23.68
CA LEU A 395 6.04 39.93 -23.19
C LEU A 395 6.84 38.73 -23.72
N GLN A 396 7.14 38.69 -25.01
CA GLN A 396 7.93 37.62 -25.61
C GLN A 396 9.33 37.54 -25.00
N ARG A 397 9.99 38.67 -24.75
CA ARG A 397 11.32 38.73 -24.12
C ARG A 397 11.28 38.37 -22.64
N ALA A 398 10.22 38.72 -21.93
CA ALA A 398 10.02 38.35 -20.54
C ALA A 398 9.81 36.84 -20.39
N LEU A 399 8.99 36.25 -21.25
CA LEU A 399 8.69 34.83 -21.23
C LEU A 399 9.83 33.99 -21.80
N SER A 400 10.40 34.36 -22.94
CA SER A 400 11.49 33.65 -23.63
C SER A 400 12.66 34.60 -23.91
N PRO A 401 13.49 34.91 -22.89
CA PRO A 401 14.58 35.86 -23.05
C PRO A 401 15.65 35.32 -24.02
N PRO A 402 16.15 36.16 -24.95
CA PRO A 402 17.23 35.76 -25.84
C PRO A 402 18.53 35.58 -25.06
N GLY A 403 19.28 34.51 -25.35
CA GLY A 403 20.60 34.26 -24.76
C GLY A 403 20.76 32.86 -24.18
N SER A 404 21.77 32.69 -23.31
CA SER A 404 22.13 31.39 -22.72
C SER A 404 21.23 30.95 -21.57
N SER A 405 20.52 31.89 -20.93
CA SER A 405 19.62 31.60 -19.80
C SER A 405 18.23 31.25 -20.31
N ARG A 406 17.88 29.97 -20.31
CA ARG A 406 16.55 29.51 -20.71
C ARG A 406 15.56 29.69 -19.56
N SER A 407 14.42 30.33 -19.82
CA SER A 407 13.29 30.41 -18.88
C SER A 407 12.51 29.08 -18.76
N GLY A 408 12.70 28.20 -19.75
CA GLY A 408 11.91 26.99 -19.95
C GLY A 408 10.56 27.24 -20.62
N ILE A 409 10.30 28.47 -21.09
CA ILE A 409 9.07 28.84 -21.80
C ILE A 409 9.42 29.06 -23.26
N THR A 410 8.67 28.41 -24.14
CA THR A 410 8.78 28.54 -25.60
C THR A 410 7.60 29.31 -26.11
N THR A 411 7.85 30.44 -26.77
CA THR A 411 6.80 31.34 -27.24
C THR A 411 6.63 31.27 -28.76
N GLU A 412 5.39 31.19 -29.20
CA GLU A 412 4.99 31.42 -30.58
C GLU A 412 4.15 32.70 -30.63
N VAL A 413 4.50 33.64 -31.52
CA VAL A 413 3.79 34.92 -31.66
C VAL A 413 3.03 34.90 -32.97
N VAL A 414 1.73 35.18 -32.90
CA VAL A 414 0.85 35.27 -34.08
C VAL A 414 0.01 36.52 -34.01
N ASN A 415 -0.40 37.02 -35.16
CA ASN A 415 -1.35 38.13 -35.24
C ASN A 415 -2.79 37.60 -35.16
N ASP A 416 -3.75 38.48 -34.88
CA ASP A 416 -5.18 38.15 -34.82
C ASP A 416 -5.68 37.36 -36.05
N SER A 417 -5.21 37.72 -37.27
CA SER A 417 -5.61 37.04 -38.51
C SER A 417 -5.20 35.57 -38.59
N ASP A 418 -4.08 35.19 -38.00
CA ASP A 418 -3.51 33.84 -38.10
C ASP A 418 -4.00 32.93 -36.96
N PHE A 419 -4.46 33.52 -35.85
CA PHE A 419 -4.97 32.81 -34.69
C PHE A 419 -6.21 31.94 -35.00
N GLY A 420 -7.05 32.39 -35.94
CA GLY A 420 -8.33 31.76 -36.29
C GLY A 420 -8.26 30.32 -36.82
N GLY A 421 -7.09 29.84 -37.26
CA GLY A 421 -6.90 28.48 -37.80
C GLY A 421 -6.09 27.51 -36.92
N MET A 422 -5.50 27.99 -35.83
CA MET A 422 -4.53 27.20 -35.06
C MET A 422 -5.19 26.18 -34.13
N SER A 423 -4.48 25.06 -33.91
CA SER A 423 -4.82 24.10 -32.85
C SER A 423 -4.38 24.64 -31.49
N LEU A 424 -5.30 24.71 -30.54
CA LEU A 424 -5.02 25.22 -29.19
C LEU A 424 -4.36 24.15 -28.29
N GLU A 425 -4.54 22.87 -28.61
CA GLU A 425 -4.08 21.73 -27.80
C GLU A 425 -2.54 21.64 -27.71
N ALA A 426 -1.82 22.25 -28.66
CA ALA A 426 -0.37 22.31 -28.66
C ALA A 426 0.20 23.23 -27.55
N PHE A 427 -0.62 24.13 -27.00
CA PHE A 427 -0.19 25.14 -26.04
C PHE A 427 -0.73 24.86 -24.64
N GLN A 428 0.05 25.22 -23.63
CA GLN A 428 -0.38 25.17 -22.22
C GLN A 428 -0.88 26.52 -21.72
N ALA A 429 -0.40 27.61 -22.32
CA ALA A 429 -0.84 28.96 -22.02
C ALA A 429 -1.05 29.77 -23.31
N ILE A 430 -2.06 30.65 -23.31
CA ILE A 430 -2.37 31.57 -24.40
C ILE A 430 -2.52 32.97 -23.83
N TYR A 431 -1.85 33.94 -24.43
CA TYR A 431 -1.91 35.36 -24.09
C TYR A 431 -2.63 36.11 -25.20
N LEU A 432 -3.72 36.80 -24.85
CA LEU A 432 -4.43 37.71 -25.75
C LEU A 432 -4.00 39.13 -25.40
N CYS A 433 -3.20 39.75 -26.26
CA CYS A 433 -2.60 41.05 -26.03
C CYS A 433 -3.30 42.11 -26.91
N ASN A 434 -4.12 42.94 -26.26
CA ASN A 434 -4.88 44.03 -26.86
C ASN A 434 -5.71 43.63 -28.09
N VAL A 435 -6.23 42.39 -28.16
CA VAL A 435 -6.99 41.92 -29.34
C VAL A 435 -8.32 42.68 -29.46
N TYR A 436 -8.59 43.27 -30.64
CA TYR A 436 -9.80 44.08 -30.88
C TYR A 436 -11.10 43.31 -30.57
N GLN A 437 -11.29 42.17 -31.23
CA GLN A 437 -12.38 41.21 -30.99
C GLN A 437 -12.01 39.84 -31.56
N LEU A 438 -12.66 38.77 -31.10
CA LEU A 438 -12.50 37.42 -31.65
C LEU A 438 -13.78 36.96 -32.34
N ASP A 439 -13.65 36.06 -33.32
CA ASP A 439 -14.84 35.39 -33.86
C ASP A 439 -15.50 34.47 -32.82
N LEU A 440 -16.81 34.23 -32.95
CA LEU A 440 -17.57 33.44 -31.97
C LEU A 440 -17.16 31.95 -31.95
N ALA A 441 -16.60 31.42 -33.04
CA ALA A 441 -16.15 30.03 -33.10
C ALA A 441 -14.87 29.85 -32.26
N ARG A 442 -13.94 30.80 -32.36
CA ARG A 442 -12.69 30.87 -31.64
C ARG A 442 -12.91 31.13 -30.15
N VAL A 443 -13.88 31.98 -29.78
CA VAL A 443 -14.28 32.14 -28.38
C VAL A 443 -14.74 30.80 -27.79
N LYS A 444 -15.59 30.05 -28.52
CA LYS A 444 -16.02 28.71 -28.06
C LYS A 444 -14.86 27.73 -27.94
N ALA A 445 -13.97 27.70 -28.91
CA ALA A 445 -12.77 26.85 -28.87
C ALA A 445 -11.88 27.19 -27.65
N LEU A 446 -11.69 28.49 -27.34
CA LEU A 446 -10.98 28.93 -26.15
C LEU A 446 -11.71 28.52 -24.86
N GLU A 447 -13.04 28.68 -24.80
CA GLU A 447 -13.81 28.24 -23.65
C GLU A 447 -13.69 26.73 -23.39
N GLU A 448 -13.74 25.91 -24.45
CA GLU A 448 -13.57 24.46 -24.35
C GLU A 448 -12.14 24.08 -23.91
N TRP A 449 -11.13 24.70 -24.52
CA TRP A 449 -9.73 24.49 -24.19
C TRP A 449 -9.38 24.90 -22.75
N VAL A 450 -9.86 26.07 -22.29
CA VAL A 450 -9.68 26.49 -20.89
C VAL A 450 -10.45 25.54 -19.96
N ARG A 451 -11.69 25.13 -20.28
CA ARG A 451 -12.40 24.15 -19.44
C ARG A 451 -11.64 22.83 -19.30
N ALA A 452 -10.91 22.41 -20.33
CA ALA A 452 -10.08 21.20 -20.34
C ALA A 452 -8.76 21.33 -19.54
N GLY A 453 -8.35 22.54 -19.14
CA GLY A 453 -7.15 22.76 -18.32
C GLY A 453 -6.22 23.88 -18.80
N GLY A 454 -6.50 24.49 -19.96
CA GLY A 454 -5.68 25.56 -20.51
C GLY A 454 -5.59 26.81 -19.63
N GLY A 455 -4.45 27.51 -19.70
CA GLY A 455 -4.24 28.80 -19.05
C GLY A 455 -4.41 29.97 -20.01
N LEU A 456 -5.42 30.81 -19.81
CA LEU A 456 -5.65 32.00 -20.63
C LEU A 456 -5.22 33.26 -19.87
N VAL A 457 -4.48 34.16 -20.52
CA VAL A 457 -4.17 35.50 -20.01
C VAL A 457 -4.72 36.53 -20.97
N VAL A 458 -5.40 37.54 -20.46
CA VAL A 458 -5.98 38.63 -21.24
C VAL A 458 -5.40 39.96 -20.76
N PHE A 459 -4.69 40.63 -21.65
CA PHE A 459 -4.16 41.98 -21.49
C PHE A 459 -4.98 42.95 -22.35
N PRO A 460 -5.97 43.66 -21.78
CA PRO A 460 -6.74 44.64 -22.54
C PRO A 460 -5.96 45.96 -22.66
N GLY A 461 -5.90 46.53 -23.87
CA GLY A 461 -5.36 47.87 -24.13
C GLY A 461 -6.42 48.81 -24.73
N ALA A 462 -5.97 49.83 -25.45
CA ALA A 462 -6.82 50.91 -25.94
C ALA A 462 -7.79 50.51 -27.08
N GLN A 463 -7.44 49.51 -27.91
CA GLN A 463 -8.24 49.18 -29.08
C GLN A 463 -9.40 48.22 -28.80
N VAL A 464 -9.36 47.48 -27.69
CA VAL A 464 -10.38 46.48 -27.32
C VAL A 464 -11.82 47.02 -27.50
N ASP A 465 -12.68 46.25 -28.18
CA ASP A 465 -14.12 46.53 -28.18
C ASP A 465 -14.72 46.14 -26.82
N GLN A 466 -14.90 47.16 -25.98
CA GLN A 466 -15.50 47.03 -24.65
C GLN A 466 -16.84 46.28 -24.68
N ARG A 467 -17.67 46.51 -25.71
CA ARG A 467 -18.99 45.88 -25.79
C ARG A 467 -18.84 44.40 -26.05
N PHE A 468 -17.97 44.00 -26.98
CA PHE A 468 -17.65 42.60 -27.25
C PHE A 468 -17.10 41.89 -26.00
N TYR A 469 -16.12 42.49 -25.31
CA TYR A 469 -15.53 41.90 -24.10
C TYR A 469 -16.57 41.69 -23.00
N ASN A 470 -17.51 42.63 -22.84
CA ASN A 470 -18.55 42.53 -21.82
C ASN A 470 -19.68 41.55 -22.19
N GLU A 471 -20.20 41.63 -23.42
CA GLU A 471 -21.32 40.81 -23.88
C GLU A 471 -20.90 39.36 -24.19
N ILE A 472 -19.70 39.13 -24.73
CA ILE A 472 -19.23 37.84 -25.23
C ILE A 472 -18.19 37.17 -24.34
N LEU A 473 -17.15 37.88 -23.89
CA LEU A 473 -16.09 37.27 -23.08
C LEU A 473 -16.46 37.21 -21.59
N CYS A 474 -17.16 38.20 -21.05
CA CYS A 474 -17.58 38.24 -19.65
C CYS A 474 -18.94 37.56 -19.44
N GLN A 475 -19.92 37.78 -20.32
CA GLN A 475 -21.29 37.23 -20.23
C GLN A 475 -21.92 37.38 -18.83
N GLY A 476 -21.79 38.57 -18.23
CA GLY A 476 -22.27 38.82 -16.86
C GLY A 476 -21.54 38.02 -15.78
N GLY A 477 -20.27 37.67 -16.02
CA GLY A 477 -19.43 36.88 -15.13
C GLY A 477 -19.58 35.38 -15.31
N LYS A 478 -20.11 34.90 -16.45
CA LYS A 478 -20.23 33.47 -16.78
C LYS A 478 -19.29 33.00 -17.89
N GLY A 479 -18.68 33.94 -18.61
CA GLY A 479 -17.72 33.65 -19.68
C GLY A 479 -16.29 33.49 -19.19
N LEU A 480 -15.34 33.65 -20.11
CA LEU A 480 -13.90 33.63 -19.85
C LEU A 480 -13.47 34.73 -18.86
N LEU A 481 -13.93 35.96 -19.06
CA LEU A 481 -13.62 37.08 -18.16
C LEU A 481 -14.51 37.05 -16.92
N SER A 482 -13.92 37.44 -15.79
CA SER A 482 -14.63 37.41 -14.52
C SER A 482 -15.39 38.70 -14.24
N ARG A 483 -14.88 39.83 -14.76
CA ARG A 483 -15.47 41.15 -14.56
C ARG A 483 -15.54 41.96 -15.85
N PRO A 484 -16.61 42.74 -16.07
CA PRO A 484 -16.73 43.59 -17.24
C PRO A 484 -15.78 44.79 -17.15
N LEU A 485 -15.28 45.24 -18.30
CA LEU A 485 -14.53 46.48 -18.45
C LEU A 485 -15.50 47.68 -18.42
N GLN A 486 -15.24 48.72 -17.64
CA GLN A 486 -16.13 49.87 -17.46
C GLN A 486 -15.68 51.14 -18.20
N SER A 487 -14.47 51.61 -17.91
CA SER A 487 -13.90 52.83 -18.50
C SER A 487 -12.40 52.83 -18.29
N ILE A 488 -11.66 53.55 -19.12
CA ILE A 488 -10.24 53.80 -18.88
C ILE A 488 -10.13 54.88 -17.79
N SER A 489 -9.40 54.55 -16.72
CA SER A 489 -9.08 55.42 -15.58
C SER A 489 -7.59 55.76 -15.59
N GLY A 490 -7.20 56.76 -14.80
CA GLY A 490 -5.80 57.18 -14.65
C GLY A 490 -5.53 58.54 -15.31
N ASP A 491 -4.27 58.77 -15.69
CA ASP A 491 -3.76 60.04 -16.20
C ASP A 491 -2.98 59.84 -17.50
N GLU A 492 -3.63 60.14 -18.63
CA GLU A 492 -3.06 60.11 -19.98
C GLU A 492 -1.86 61.07 -20.15
N THR A 493 -1.68 62.05 -19.25
CA THR A 493 -0.52 62.96 -19.29
C THR A 493 0.71 62.42 -18.57
N GLU A 494 0.61 61.22 -17.97
CA GLU A 494 1.66 60.52 -17.23
C GLU A 494 2.27 61.31 -16.05
N LYS A 495 1.54 62.31 -15.52
CA LYS A 495 2.01 63.13 -14.39
C LYS A 495 1.73 62.49 -13.04
N SER A 496 0.76 61.57 -12.99
CA SER A 496 0.38 60.78 -11.82
C SER A 496 0.33 59.31 -12.18
N TRP A 497 0.65 58.45 -11.21
CA TRP A 497 0.71 57.01 -11.39
C TRP A 497 0.21 56.29 -10.13
N ALA A 498 -0.20 55.04 -10.32
CA ALA A 498 -0.43 54.08 -9.26
C ALA A 498 0.62 52.96 -9.32
N ALA A 499 1.02 52.46 -8.15
CA ALA A 499 1.89 51.29 -8.05
C ALA A 499 1.05 50.01 -7.89
N PHE A 500 1.61 48.85 -8.22
CA PHE A 500 0.95 47.58 -7.89
C PHE A 500 1.09 47.25 -6.40
N ALA A 501 0.07 46.60 -5.86
CA ALA A 501 0.03 46.09 -4.49
C ALA A 501 -0.49 44.64 -4.47
N VAL A 502 0.25 43.76 -3.80
CA VAL A 502 -0.11 42.34 -3.68
C VAL A 502 -1.24 42.16 -2.68
N THR A 503 -2.32 41.48 -3.08
CA THR A 503 -3.46 41.19 -2.20
C THR A 503 -3.37 39.81 -1.56
N GLN A 504 -2.72 38.84 -2.22
CA GLN A 504 -2.57 37.47 -1.74
C GLN A 504 -1.10 37.00 -1.80
N PRO A 505 -0.27 37.35 -0.80
CA PRO A 505 1.17 37.07 -0.82
C PRO A 505 1.52 35.57 -0.79
N GLU A 506 0.60 34.69 -0.40
CA GLU A 506 0.83 33.24 -0.41
C GLU A 506 0.49 32.58 -1.77
N HIS A 507 -0.13 33.34 -2.68
CA HIS A 507 -0.62 32.79 -3.93
C HIS A 507 0.54 32.42 -4.89
N PRO A 508 0.58 31.22 -5.49
CA PRO A 508 1.74 30.75 -6.27
C PRO A 508 2.24 31.70 -7.36
N ALA A 509 1.33 32.40 -8.03
CA ALA A 509 1.67 33.35 -9.10
C ALA A 509 2.36 34.64 -8.61
N VAL A 510 2.19 35.03 -7.33
CA VAL A 510 2.70 36.31 -6.79
C VAL A 510 3.53 36.15 -5.52
N ARG A 511 3.70 34.94 -5.00
CA ARG A 511 4.41 34.68 -3.73
C ARG A 511 5.86 35.15 -3.70
N VAL A 512 6.49 35.24 -4.87
CA VAL A 512 7.85 35.79 -5.01
C VAL A 512 7.94 37.25 -4.58
N PHE A 513 6.82 37.99 -4.62
CA PHE A 513 6.69 39.37 -4.16
C PHE A 513 6.19 39.49 -2.72
N GLY A 514 6.15 38.39 -1.96
CA GLY A 514 5.86 38.40 -0.53
C GLY A 514 7.05 38.90 0.30
N GLY A 515 6.78 39.47 1.48
CA GLY A 515 7.81 39.89 2.43
C GLY A 515 8.74 40.98 1.88
N ASP A 516 10.05 40.78 1.98
CA ASP A 516 11.08 41.77 1.63
C ASP A 516 11.17 42.08 0.12
N ALA A 517 10.53 41.27 -0.73
CA ALA A 517 10.51 41.45 -2.18
C ALA A 517 9.33 42.29 -2.70
N ALA A 518 8.37 42.65 -1.84
CA ALA A 518 7.22 43.48 -2.23
C ALA A 518 7.59 44.81 -2.93
N PRO A 519 8.65 45.54 -2.52
CA PRO A 519 9.03 46.80 -3.16
C PRO A 519 9.40 46.67 -4.66
N LEU A 520 9.76 45.47 -5.13
CA LEU A 520 10.05 45.24 -6.55
C LEU A 520 8.83 45.45 -7.45
N LEU A 521 7.63 45.13 -6.96
CA LEU A 521 6.40 45.32 -7.73
C LEU A 521 5.86 46.76 -7.57
N GLU A 522 6.18 47.41 -6.44
CA GLU A 522 5.76 48.79 -6.13
C GLU A 522 6.54 49.85 -6.94
N SER A 523 7.70 49.51 -7.53
CA SER A 523 8.47 50.42 -8.37
C SER A 523 7.85 50.65 -9.75
N ALA A 524 6.99 49.74 -10.21
CA ALA A 524 6.25 49.88 -11.45
C ALA A 524 5.19 51.00 -11.33
N LYS A 525 5.16 51.87 -12.33
CA LYS A 525 4.25 53.01 -12.45
C LYS A 525 3.23 52.71 -13.51
N VAL A 526 1.98 52.64 -13.10
CA VAL A 526 0.81 52.49 -13.96
C VAL A 526 0.12 53.83 -14.09
N TYR A 527 0.06 54.37 -15.30
CA TYR A 527 -0.52 55.67 -15.61
C TYR A 527 -2.00 55.54 -15.98
N GLN A 528 -2.37 54.51 -16.75
CA GLN A 528 -3.74 54.23 -17.16
C GLN A 528 -4.11 52.76 -16.97
N TRP A 529 -5.40 52.48 -16.76
CA TRP A 529 -5.93 51.13 -16.62
C TRP A 529 -7.42 51.06 -16.93
N TRP A 530 -7.90 49.89 -17.30
CA TRP A 530 -9.32 49.60 -17.37
C TRP A 530 -9.92 49.45 -15.96
N SER A 531 -10.89 50.29 -15.63
CA SER A 531 -11.68 50.14 -14.41
C SER A 531 -12.64 48.96 -14.53
N VAL A 532 -12.75 48.19 -13.45
CA VAL A 532 -13.62 47.02 -13.32
C VAL A 532 -14.36 47.09 -11.98
N PRO A 533 -15.57 46.50 -11.86
CA PRO A 533 -16.31 46.48 -10.60
C PRO A 533 -15.49 45.89 -9.44
N GLU A 534 -15.60 46.46 -8.24
CA GLU A 534 -14.91 45.96 -7.04
C GLU A 534 -15.43 44.58 -6.60
N THR A 535 -16.72 44.34 -6.76
CA THR A 535 -17.38 43.06 -6.50
C THR A 535 -17.63 42.30 -7.80
N GLY A 536 -17.31 41.02 -7.81
CA GLY A 536 -17.47 40.14 -8.97
C GLY A 536 -16.80 38.80 -8.73
N GLU A 537 -17.03 37.85 -9.65
CA GLU A 537 -16.35 36.55 -9.61
C GLU A 537 -14.84 36.71 -9.83
N GLY A 538 -14.08 35.71 -9.38
CA GLY A 538 -12.62 35.71 -9.44
C GLY A 538 -11.93 36.28 -8.20
N THR A 539 -10.67 35.93 -8.06
CA THR A 539 -9.78 36.31 -6.97
C THR A 539 -8.85 37.42 -7.43
N VAL A 540 -8.93 38.59 -6.79
CA VAL A 540 -8.02 39.70 -7.08
C VAL A 540 -6.65 39.39 -6.47
N LEU A 541 -5.63 39.28 -7.32
CA LEU A 541 -4.25 38.95 -6.93
C LEU A 541 -3.41 40.21 -6.75
N LEU A 542 -3.56 41.17 -7.68
CA LEU A 542 -2.91 42.49 -7.62
C LEU A 542 -3.96 43.60 -7.67
N ARG A 543 -3.68 44.68 -6.95
CA ARG A 543 -4.42 45.94 -6.97
C ARG A 543 -3.49 47.09 -7.33
N LEU A 544 -4.07 48.21 -7.73
CA LEU A 544 -3.37 49.47 -7.86
C LEU A 544 -3.47 50.24 -6.54
N ALA A 545 -2.40 50.95 -6.19
CA ALA A 545 -2.32 51.83 -5.03
C ALA A 545 -2.93 53.22 -5.34
N ASP A 546 -4.10 53.24 -5.96
CA ASP A 546 -4.92 54.42 -6.21
C ASP A 546 -5.96 54.62 -5.09
N ALA A 547 -6.75 55.70 -5.16
CA ALA A 547 -7.75 56.02 -4.14
C ALA A 547 -8.82 54.92 -3.98
N ASP A 548 -9.19 54.25 -5.08
CA ASP A 548 -10.24 53.23 -5.10
C ASP A 548 -9.70 51.81 -4.86
N ARG A 549 -8.37 51.65 -4.77
CA ARG A 549 -7.66 50.36 -4.71
C ARG A 549 -8.07 49.42 -5.84
N SER A 550 -8.13 49.96 -7.04
CA SER A 550 -8.61 49.33 -8.26
C SER A 550 -7.98 47.94 -8.48
N PRO A 551 -8.76 46.90 -8.85
CA PRO A 551 -8.19 45.61 -9.25
C PRO A 551 -7.26 45.76 -10.46
N ALA A 552 -6.11 45.08 -10.44
CA ALA A 552 -5.11 45.15 -11.51
C ALA A 552 -4.91 43.80 -12.21
N MET A 553 -4.94 42.71 -11.44
CA MET A 553 -4.84 41.33 -11.92
C MET A 553 -5.84 40.45 -11.17
N ILE A 554 -6.72 39.79 -11.93
CA ILE A 554 -7.80 38.97 -11.38
C ILE A 554 -7.68 37.57 -11.96
N GLU A 555 -7.64 36.57 -11.08
CA GLU A 555 -7.70 35.17 -11.46
C GLU A 555 -9.14 34.65 -11.40
N ARG A 556 -9.52 33.83 -12.36
CA ARG A 556 -10.72 33.01 -12.33
C ARG A 556 -10.39 31.55 -12.67
N ARG A 557 -11.03 30.61 -11.97
CA ARG A 557 -11.09 29.21 -12.42
C ARG A 557 -12.24 29.02 -13.39
N PHE A 558 -12.00 28.34 -14.51
CA PHE A 558 -12.99 28.07 -15.53
C PHE A 558 -12.87 26.62 -16.00
N GLY A 559 -13.74 25.74 -15.50
CA GLY A 559 -13.54 24.29 -15.60
C GLY A 559 -12.30 23.84 -14.83
N ALA A 560 -11.44 23.03 -15.47
CA ALA A 560 -10.14 22.66 -14.93
C ALA A 560 -9.09 23.78 -15.12
N GLY A 561 -9.24 24.65 -16.12
CA GLY A 561 -8.30 25.73 -16.45
C GLY A 561 -8.45 27.00 -15.62
N ARG A 562 -7.68 28.01 -16.02
CA ARG A 562 -7.62 29.32 -15.35
C ARG A 562 -7.58 30.44 -16.38
N VAL A 563 -8.23 31.54 -16.04
CA VAL A 563 -8.19 32.79 -16.80
C VAL A 563 -7.61 33.88 -15.90
N ILE A 564 -6.61 34.60 -16.39
CA ILE A 564 -6.06 35.79 -15.76
C ILE A 564 -6.50 37.00 -16.57
N GLN A 565 -7.24 37.90 -15.93
CA GLN A 565 -7.64 39.18 -16.48
C GLN A 565 -6.76 40.26 -15.89
N PHE A 566 -5.89 40.86 -16.71
CA PHE A 566 -5.22 42.10 -16.39
C PHE A 566 -6.13 43.29 -16.69
N CYS A 567 -5.86 44.42 -16.04
CA CYS A 567 -6.53 45.69 -16.28
C CYS A 567 -5.60 46.73 -16.96
N VAL A 568 -4.38 46.31 -17.29
CA VAL A 568 -3.38 47.09 -18.02
C VAL A 568 -2.96 46.29 -19.27
N PRO A 569 -2.48 46.94 -20.33
CA PRO A 569 -1.91 46.25 -21.49
C PRO A 569 -0.57 45.58 -21.13
N ALA A 570 -0.09 44.73 -22.05
CA ALA A 570 1.19 44.03 -21.86
C ALA A 570 2.40 44.89 -22.22
N ASP A 571 2.18 46.00 -22.91
CA ASP A 571 3.19 46.89 -23.43
C ASP A 571 3.45 48.11 -22.52
N ALA A 572 4.24 49.06 -23.02
CA ALA A 572 4.67 50.23 -22.28
C ALA A 572 3.75 51.45 -22.46
N GLU A 573 2.61 51.32 -23.16
CA GLU A 573 1.76 52.47 -23.49
C GLU A 573 1.12 53.07 -22.23
N TRP A 574 0.65 52.23 -21.30
CA TRP A 574 -0.06 52.70 -20.09
C TRP A 574 0.78 52.60 -18.81
N SER A 575 1.99 52.07 -18.89
CA SER A 575 2.84 51.85 -17.73
C SER A 575 4.31 51.71 -18.11
N ASN A 576 5.22 52.00 -17.18
CA ASN A 576 6.63 51.62 -17.35
C ASN A 576 6.92 50.18 -16.86
N TRP A 577 5.88 49.40 -16.54
CA TRP A 577 6.04 48.09 -15.94
C TRP A 577 6.88 47.13 -16.79
N PRO A 578 6.77 47.08 -18.13
CA PRO A 578 7.63 46.21 -18.95
C PRO A 578 9.14 46.45 -18.83
N GLU A 579 9.54 47.64 -18.38
CA GLU A 579 10.94 48.00 -18.13
C GLU A 579 11.41 47.61 -16.71
N ASP A 580 10.47 47.29 -15.81
CA ASP A 580 10.73 46.90 -14.43
C ASP A 580 11.04 45.41 -14.31
N ALA A 581 11.96 45.04 -13.41
CA ALA A 581 12.36 43.65 -13.20
C ALA A 581 11.19 42.75 -12.74
N SER A 582 10.18 43.31 -12.08
CA SER A 582 8.99 42.59 -11.63
C SER A 582 8.13 42.08 -12.78
N TYR A 583 8.17 42.69 -13.96
CA TYR A 583 7.43 42.23 -15.14
C TYR A 583 7.92 40.85 -15.59
N LEU A 584 9.23 40.69 -15.75
CA LEU A 584 9.84 39.40 -16.10
C LEU A 584 9.53 38.34 -15.03
N ILE A 585 9.72 38.68 -13.76
CA ILE A 585 9.53 37.73 -12.65
C ILE A 585 8.07 37.28 -12.58
N LEU A 586 7.11 38.22 -12.63
CA LEU A 586 5.70 37.90 -12.53
C LEU A 586 5.23 37.04 -13.70
N LEU A 587 5.60 37.40 -14.94
CA LEU A 587 5.11 36.70 -16.12
C LEU A 587 5.66 35.27 -16.23
N GLN A 588 6.92 35.05 -15.86
CA GLN A 588 7.47 33.69 -15.81
C GLN A 588 6.81 32.83 -14.73
N GLU A 589 6.65 33.36 -13.51
CA GLU A 589 5.98 32.65 -12.43
C GLU A 589 4.51 32.39 -12.76
N LEU A 590 3.82 33.35 -13.38
CA LEU A 590 2.45 33.21 -13.85
C LEU A 590 2.34 32.13 -14.92
N ASN A 591 3.20 32.13 -15.94
CA ASN A 591 3.16 31.13 -17.00
C ASN A 591 3.43 29.71 -16.47
N ARG A 592 4.38 29.56 -15.54
CA ARG A 592 4.64 28.29 -14.82
C ARG A 592 3.46 27.86 -13.96
N TYR A 593 2.78 28.80 -13.31
CA TYR A 593 1.58 28.52 -12.53
C TYR A 593 0.40 28.07 -13.40
N LEU A 594 0.24 28.68 -14.59
CA LEU A 594 -0.81 28.36 -15.55
C LEU A 594 -0.58 27.03 -16.26
N ALA A 595 0.68 26.63 -16.44
CA ALA A 595 1.05 25.29 -16.89
C ALA A 595 0.69 24.25 -15.81
N GLN A 596 -0.55 23.74 -15.82
CA GLN A 596 -1.12 22.81 -14.82
C GLN A 596 -0.53 21.39 -14.87
N THR A 597 0.77 21.25 -15.03
CA THR A 597 1.42 19.94 -15.14
C THR A 597 1.94 19.48 -13.77
N SER A 598 1.78 18.20 -13.44
CA SER A 598 2.56 17.58 -12.36
C SER A 598 4.01 17.45 -12.80
N ALA A 599 4.96 17.82 -11.93
CA ALA A 599 6.38 17.89 -12.27
C ALA A 599 6.90 16.63 -12.96
N SER A 600 6.43 15.46 -12.50
CA SER A 600 6.61 14.23 -13.25
C SER A 600 5.56 13.19 -12.90
N PRO A 601 4.63 12.84 -13.81
CA PRO A 601 3.73 11.70 -13.61
C PRO A 601 4.50 10.37 -13.61
N GLY A 602 3.87 9.30 -13.12
CA GLY A 602 4.46 7.96 -13.09
C GLY A 602 5.33 7.66 -11.85
N GLN A 603 5.15 8.41 -10.76
CA GLN A 603 5.63 7.97 -9.44
C GLN A 603 4.56 7.08 -8.82
N ILE A 604 4.89 5.81 -8.55
CA ILE A 604 3.97 4.86 -7.93
C ILE A 604 4.61 4.17 -6.73
N VAL A 605 3.77 3.60 -5.89
CA VAL A 605 4.20 2.65 -4.86
C VAL A 605 4.13 1.23 -5.42
N VAL A 606 5.09 0.38 -5.06
CA VAL A 606 5.07 -1.03 -5.47
C VAL A 606 3.73 -1.69 -5.09
N GLY A 607 3.12 -2.39 -6.05
CA GLY A 607 1.81 -3.02 -5.91
C GLY A 607 0.61 -2.12 -6.22
N GLU A 608 0.83 -0.85 -6.56
CA GLU A 608 -0.17 0.00 -7.23
C GLU A 608 -0.13 -0.19 -8.75
N PRO A 609 -1.27 -0.06 -9.45
CA PRO A 609 -1.28 -0.17 -10.89
C PRO A 609 -0.58 1.03 -11.53
N LEU A 610 0.35 0.76 -12.44
CA LEU A 610 0.98 1.79 -13.26
C LEU A 610 0.13 2.00 -14.52
N ILE A 611 -0.36 3.23 -14.71
CA ILE A 611 -1.18 3.61 -15.86
C ILE A 611 -0.45 4.67 -16.65
N GLU A 612 -0.18 4.39 -17.92
CA GLU A 612 0.46 5.32 -18.85
C GLU A 612 -0.50 5.71 -19.98
N PRO A 613 -0.81 7.01 -20.17
CA PRO A 613 -1.59 7.45 -21.33
C PRO A 613 -0.80 7.30 -22.63
N VAL A 614 -1.50 6.93 -23.70
CA VAL A 614 -0.98 6.77 -25.05
C VAL A 614 -1.91 7.50 -26.02
N ASP A 615 -1.41 8.52 -26.67
CA ASP A 615 -2.15 9.25 -27.70
C ASP A 615 -1.95 8.59 -29.07
N LEU A 616 -3.00 7.94 -29.58
CA LEU A 616 -2.97 7.25 -30.87
C LEU A 616 -2.87 8.19 -32.08
N SER A 617 -3.04 9.51 -31.91
CA SER A 617 -2.74 10.46 -32.97
C SER A 617 -1.24 10.59 -33.22
N ARG A 618 -0.42 10.32 -32.18
CA ARG A 618 1.04 10.47 -32.19
C ARG A 618 1.78 9.13 -32.15
N TYR A 619 1.21 8.12 -31.52
CA TYR A 619 1.86 6.83 -31.24
C TYR A 619 1.06 5.63 -31.73
N ARG A 620 1.75 4.51 -31.91
CA ARG A 620 1.14 3.20 -32.12
C ARG A 620 0.56 2.67 -30.81
N ALA A 621 -0.44 1.80 -30.91
CA ALA A 621 -1.05 1.16 -29.74
C ALA A 621 -0.13 0.13 -29.05
N GLU A 622 0.89 -0.37 -29.75
CA GLU A 622 1.91 -1.25 -29.17
C GLU A 622 2.97 -0.41 -28.46
N VAL A 623 3.18 -0.71 -27.18
CA VAL A 623 4.12 -0.02 -26.30
C VAL A 623 5.14 -1.01 -25.76
N GLY A 624 6.43 -0.75 -25.97
CA GLY A 624 7.50 -1.52 -25.34
C GLY A 624 7.58 -1.20 -23.84
N LEU A 625 7.85 -2.20 -23.01
CA LEU A 625 8.10 -2.06 -21.58
C LEU A 625 9.39 -2.78 -21.21
N ILE A 626 10.29 -2.06 -20.52
CA ILE A 626 11.45 -2.62 -19.83
C ILE A 626 11.21 -2.45 -18.33
N ARG A 627 11.14 -3.58 -17.61
CA ARG A 627 10.98 -3.62 -16.15
C ARG A 627 12.31 -3.36 -15.42
N PRO A 628 12.29 -3.07 -14.11
CA PRO A 628 13.51 -2.85 -13.32
C PRO A 628 14.51 -4.02 -13.33
N ASP A 629 14.01 -5.25 -13.49
CA ASP A 629 14.83 -6.47 -13.59
C ASP A 629 15.44 -6.69 -14.99
N GLY A 630 15.17 -5.79 -15.95
CA GLY A 630 15.61 -5.88 -17.34
C GLY A 630 14.69 -6.73 -18.23
N ALA A 631 13.61 -7.31 -17.70
CA ALA A 631 12.66 -8.06 -18.50
C ALA A 631 11.89 -7.15 -19.46
N THR A 632 11.89 -7.50 -20.74
CA THR A 632 11.21 -6.75 -21.80
C THR A 632 9.88 -7.41 -22.18
N SER A 633 8.84 -6.61 -22.35
CA SER A 633 7.54 -7.08 -22.86
C SER A 633 6.86 -6.01 -23.71
N THR A 634 5.95 -6.40 -24.60
CA THR A 634 5.11 -5.47 -25.35
C THR A 634 3.71 -5.44 -24.74
N LEU A 635 3.19 -4.25 -24.50
CA LEU A 635 1.85 -4.01 -24.01
C LEU A 635 0.99 -3.41 -25.13
N LEU A 636 -0.31 -3.71 -25.11
CA LEU A 636 -1.27 -3.11 -26.02
C LEU A 636 -2.07 -2.07 -25.25
N ALA A 637 -2.08 -0.83 -25.75
CA ALA A 637 -2.94 0.20 -25.22
C ALA A 637 -4.41 -0.21 -25.37
N VAL A 638 -5.23 0.16 -24.39
CA VAL A 638 -6.67 -0.08 -24.38
C VAL A 638 -7.42 1.25 -24.28
N PRO A 639 -8.63 1.36 -24.87
CA PRO A 639 -9.42 2.57 -24.76
C PRO A 639 -9.76 2.85 -23.29
N ASN A 640 -9.67 4.12 -22.89
CA ASN A 640 -9.92 4.52 -21.51
C ASN A 640 -11.41 4.23 -21.15
N GLY A 641 -11.64 3.41 -20.14
CA GLY A 641 -12.93 2.74 -19.87
C GLY A 641 -14.12 3.63 -19.45
N ASN A 642 -13.99 4.95 -19.50
CA ASN A 642 -15.00 5.90 -19.03
C ASN A 642 -15.85 6.55 -20.13
N GLU A 643 -15.58 6.30 -21.42
CA GLU A 643 -16.35 6.91 -22.51
C GLU A 643 -17.16 5.86 -23.28
N ARG A 644 -18.41 5.62 -22.83
CA ARG A 644 -19.45 5.00 -23.67
C ARG A 644 -20.16 6.10 -24.46
N GLY A 645 -19.53 6.56 -25.54
CA GLY A 645 -20.12 7.48 -26.51
C GLY A 645 -19.56 7.24 -27.92
N PRO A 646 -20.29 7.55 -29.01
CA PRO A 646 -19.80 7.40 -30.37
C PRO A 646 -18.82 8.54 -30.69
N GLY A 647 -17.59 8.38 -30.22
CA GLY A 647 -16.42 9.18 -30.52
C GLY A 647 -15.22 8.42 -29.97
N THR A 648 -14.48 7.73 -30.83
CA THR A 648 -13.25 7.04 -30.41
C THR A 648 -12.24 8.08 -29.97
N SER A 649 -12.10 8.29 -28.67
CA SER A 649 -11.01 9.09 -28.12
C SER A 649 -9.68 8.46 -28.54
N ASN A 650 -8.76 9.27 -29.06
CA ASN A 650 -7.39 8.86 -29.36
C ASN A 650 -6.56 8.69 -28.08
N GLN A 651 -7.11 9.03 -26.91
CA GLN A 651 -6.48 8.87 -25.59
C GLN A 651 -6.71 7.45 -25.07
N TRP A 652 -5.75 6.57 -25.31
CA TRP A 652 -5.73 5.21 -24.81
C TRP A 652 -4.81 5.11 -23.60
N THR A 653 -4.83 4.00 -22.88
CA THR A 653 -3.95 3.78 -21.74
C THR A 653 -3.33 2.39 -21.77
N VAL A 654 -2.10 2.30 -21.30
CA VAL A 654 -1.45 1.04 -20.95
C VAL A 654 -1.50 0.89 -19.44
N ARG A 655 -1.93 -0.29 -18.97
CA ARG A 655 -2.06 -0.59 -17.55
C ARG A 655 -1.19 -1.80 -17.18
N ILE A 656 -0.40 -1.64 -16.12
CA ILE A 656 0.39 -2.69 -15.49
C ILE A 656 -0.18 -2.90 -14.09
N ASP A 657 -0.83 -4.04 -13.88
CA ASP A 657 -1.36 -4.44 -12.57
C ASP A 657 -0.28 -5.06 -11.67
N ASP A 658 0.84 -5.47 -12.24
CA ASP A 658 1.92 -6.24 -11.63
C ASP A 658 3.23 -5.44 -11.50
N ALA A 659 3.16 -4.15 -11.17
CA ALA A 659 4.34 -3.35 -10.81
C ALA A 659 4.88 -3.75 -9.42
N ILE A 660 5.40 -4.98 -9.33
CA ILE A 660 5.78 -5.67 -8.08
C ILE A 660 7.25 -5.51 -7.69
N THR A 661 8.05 -4.85 -8.54
CA THR A 661 9.48 -4.62 -8.32
C THR A 661 9.74 -3.12 -8.25
N ARG A 662 10.51 -2.67 -7.26
CA ARG A 662 10.93 -1.26 -7.17
C ARG A 662 11.98 -0.92 -8.23
N GLY A 663 12.08 0.36 -8.56
CA GLY A 663 13.02 0.88 -9.55
C GLY A 663 12.29 1.51 -10.74
N PHE A 664 12.99 1.57 -11.87
CA PHE A 664 12.51 2.28 -13.05
C PHE A 664 11.86 1.35 -14.07
N TYR A 665 10.65 1.74 -14.51
CA TYR A 665 9.94 1.13 -15.62
C TYR A 665 10.07 2.06 -16.83
N ARG A 666 10.59 1.54 -17.94
CA ARG A 666 10.81 2.31 -19.17
C ARG A 666 9.79 1.86 -20.21
N PHE A 667 8.99 2.81 -20.67
CA PHE A 667 8.07 2.63 -21.78
C PHE A 667 8.70 3.18 -23.06
N GLU A 668 8.52 2.46 -24.16
CA GLU A 668 8.96 2.87 -25.48
C GLU A 668 7.72 3.04 -26.36
N LEU A 669 7.32 4.30 -26.57
CA LEU A 669 6.19 4.69 -27.41
C LEU A 669 6.68 4.88 -28.84
N THR A 670 6.20 4.06 -29.77
CA THR A 670 6.66 4.11 -31.16
C THR A 670 5.73 4.99 -32.00
N THR A 671 6.27 5.94 -32.76
CA THR A 671 5.50 6.77 -33.70
C THR A 671 5.16 5.98 -34.97
N PRO A 672 4.15 6.38 -35.75
CA PRO A 672 3.85 5.77 -37.05
C PRO A 672 5.05 5.72 -38.00
N GLU A 673 5.94 6.71 -37.92
CA GLU A 673 7.13 6.87 -38.77
C GLU A 673 8.35 6.04 -38.29
N GLY A 674 8.24 5.35 -37.16
CA GLY A 674 9.29 4.49 -36.60
C GLY A 674 10.23 5.17 -35.61
N GLY A 675 9.98 6.43 -35.23
CA GLY A 675 10.64 7.06 -34.09
C GLY A 675 10.15 6.45 -32.77
N ALA A 676 10.98 6.49 -31.73
CA ALA A 676 10.59 6.00 -30.40
C ALA A 676 10.77 7.11 -29.36
N GLU A 677 9.73 7.39 -28.58
CA GLU A 677 9.79 8.26 -27.40
C GLU A 677 9.86 7.38 -26.15
N LYS A 678 10.85 7.66 -25.29
CA LYS A 678 11.00 6.97 -24.02
C LYS A 678 10.20 7.70 -22.96
N VAL A 679 9.40 6.95 -22.21
CA VAL A 679 8.67 7.45 -21.04
C VAL A 679 9.09 6.65 -19.81
N LEU A 680 9.27 7.33 -18.68
CA LEU A 680 9.81 6.73 -17.47
C LEU A 680 8.78 6.76 -16.35
N ALA A 681 8.70 5.68 -15.59
CA ALA A 681 8.00 5.60 -14.32
C ALA A 681 8.92 5.02 -13.26
N ALA A 682 8.64 5.35 -11.99
CA ALA A 682 9.42 4.88 -10.86
C ALA A 682 8.48 4.26 -9.82
N ALA A 683 8.79 3.04 -9.40
CA ALA A 683 8.14 2.38 -8.28
C ALA A 683 9.07 2.41 -7.06
N SER A 684 8.57 2.94 -5.95
CA SER A 684 9.29 2.95 -4.66
C SER A 684 8.57 2.08 -3.64
N LEU A 685 9.30 1.67 -2.59
CA LEU A 685 8.71 0.89 -1.51
C LEU A 685 7.56 1.65 -0.81
N PRO A 686 6.51 0.96 -0.36
CA PRO A 686 5.45 1.57 0.43
C PRO A 686 6.00 2.18 1.73
N GLY A 687 5.59 3.41 2.07
CA GLY A 687 6.07 4.07 3.29
C GLY A 687 5.71 3.36 4.59
N GLY A 688 4.70 2.48 4.57
CA GLY A 688 4.33 1.64 5.72
C GLY A 688 5.32 0.50 6.01
N GLU A 689 6.09 0.06 5.02
CA GLU A 689 7.13 -0.97 5.20
C GLU A 689 8.29 -0.46 6.05
N SER A 690 8.53 0.85 6.01
CA SER A 690 9.56 1.52 6.82
C SER A 690 9.19 1.63 8.31
N GLU A 691 7.91 1.41 8.67
CA GLU A 691 7.43 1.47 10.05
C GLU A 691 7.54 0.11 10.76
N LEU A 692 8.73 -0.22 11.26
CA LEU A 692 9.03 -1.52 11.89
C LEU A 692 8.43 -1.72 13.29
N ASN A 693 7.50 -0.86 13.72
CA ASN A 693 6.85 -0.99 15.02
C ASN A 693 6.04 -2.28 15.07
N ARG A 694 6.25 -3.08 16.11
CA ARG A 694 5.60 -4.39 16.27
C ARG A 694 4.31 -4.28 17.07
N ILE A 695 3.33 -5.13 16.77
CA ILE A 695 2.11 -5.22 17.58
C ILE A 695 2.39 -5.93 18.90
N ASP A 696 1.77 -5.45 19.98
CA ASP A 696 1.85 -6.13 21.28
C ASP A 696 1.09 -7.47 21.25
N SER A 697 1.70 -8.52 21.78
CA SER A 697 1.13 -9.89 21.75
C SER A 697 -0.26 -9.99 22.38
N SER A 698 -0.53 -9.22 23.44
CA SER A 698 -1.85 -9.22 24.11
C SER A 698 -2.93 -8.54 23.25
N THR A 699 -2.54 -7.51 22.52
CA THR A 699 -3.42 -6.79 21.58
C THR A 699 -3.70 -7.64 20.34
N LEU A 700 -2.69 -8.36 19.86
CA LEU A 700 -2.88 -9.28 18.73
C LEU A 700 -3.77 -10.46 19.11
N GLN A 701 -3.55 -11.09 20.28
CA GLN A 701 -4.40 -12.18 20.76
C GLN A 701 -5.85 -11.74 21.04
N SER A 702 -6.06 -10.48 21.46
CA SER A 702 -7.41 -9.97 21.67
C SER A 702 -8.18 -9.77 20.34
N SER A 703 -7.47 -9.54 19.24
CA SER A 703 -8.06 -9.31 17.91
C SER A 703 -8.82 -10.53 17.34
N TRP A 704 -8.46 -11.74 17.77
CA TRP A 704 -9.10 -12.99 17.33
C TRP A 704 -9.71 -13.80 18.49
N GLN A 705 -10.22 -13.11 19.52
CA GLN A 705 -10.89 -13.76 20.67
C GLN A 705 -11.94 -14.78 20.21
N GLY A 706 -11.76 -16.03 20.64
CA GLY A 706 -12.65 -17.15 20.35
C GLY A 706 -12.28 -17.98 19.12
N ALA A 707 -11.28 -17.59 18.32
CA ALA A 707 -10.73 -18.40 17.25
C ALA A 707 -9.65 -19.38 17.77
N PRO A 708 -9.51 -20.59 17.18
CA PRO A 708 -8.48 -21.56 17.55
C PRO A 708 -7.11 -21.17 16.96
N VAL A 709 -6.62 -19.97 17.31
CA VAL A 709 -5.34 -19.42 16.85
C VAL A 709 -4.41 -19.23 18.05
N GLU A 710 -3.22 -19.81 17.99
CA GLU A 710 -2.19 -19.66 19.01
C GLU A 710 -1.03 -18.80 18.50
N LEU A 711 -0.69 -17.75 19.25
CA LEU A 711 0.52 -16.98 19.01
C LEU A 711 1.68 -17.66 19.73
N VAL A 712 2.67 -18.09 18.96
CA VAL A 712 3.85 -18.78 19.45
C VAL A 712 5.06 -17.89 19.30
N GLY A 713 5.82 -17.75 20.38
CA GLY A 713 7.09 -17.05 20.39
C GLY A 713 8.22 -17.82 19.67
N PRO A 714 9.48 -17.65 20.10
CA PRO A 714 10.63 -18.32 19.51
C PRO A 714 10.74 -19.79 19.95
N VAL A 715 9.76 -20.61 19.60
CA VAL A 715 9.74 -22.07 19.83
C VAL A 715 9.89 -22.81 18.48
N ALA A 716 10.44 -24.02 18.52
CA ALA A 716 10.57 -24.89 17.34
C ALA A 716 9.20 -25.30 16.79
N LEU A 717 9.01 -25.17 15.48
CA LEU A 717 7.78 -25.54 14.77
C LEU A 717 7.38 -27.01 14.99
N ALA A 718 8.35 -27.91 15.13
CA ALA A 718 8.13 -29.34 15.31
C ALA A 718 7.30 -29.69 16.57
N GLY A 719 7.36 -28.86 17.62
CA GLY A 719 6.56 -29.06 18.84
C GLY A 719 5.11 -28.59 18.72
N LEU A 720 4.76 -27.88 17.64
CA LEU A 720 3.45 -27.28 17.41
C LEU A 720 2.58 -28.23 16.60
N THR A 721 2.08 -29.27 17.26
CA THR A 721 1.10 -30.20 16.70
C THR A 721 -0.27 -29.94 17.32
N ALA A 722 -1.32 -29.91 16.50
CA ALA A 722 -2.68 -29.87 17.03
C ALA A 722 -2.91 -31.09 17.94
N ASP A 723 -3.29 -30.86 19.21
CA ASP A 723 -3.65 -31.91 20.17
C ASP A 723 -4.81 -32.80 19.65
N ALA A 724 -5.52 -32.35 18.61
CA ALA A 724 -6.58 -33.05 17.89
C ALA A 724 -6.16 -34.39 17.26
N ALA A 725 -4.86 -34.68 17.11
CA ALA A 725 -4.38 -35.97 16.59
C ALA A 725 -4.23 -37.07 17.67
N ARG A 726 -4.62 -36.81 18.92
CA ARG A 726 -4.67 -37.83 19.98
C ARG A 726 -6.03 -38.51 19.94
N GLY A 727 -6.11 -39.72 19.36
CA GLY A 727 -7.33 -40.52 19.36
C GLY A 727 -7.84 -40.75 20.79
N GLU A 728 -8.88 -40.03 21.19
CA GLU A 728 -9.44 -40.08 22.52
C GLU A 728 -10.19 -41.41 22.75
N LEU A 729 -9.59 -42.32 23.52
CA LEU A 729 -10.14 -43.65 23.82
C LEU A 729 -11.26 -43.66 24.86
N TRP A 730 -11.52 -42.52 25.51
CA TRP A 730 -12.45 -42.45 26.65
C TRP A 730 -13.87 -42.87 26.26
N TRP A 731 -14.31 -42.60 25.04
CA TRP A 731 -15.65 -43.00 24.58
C TRP A 731 -15.83 -44.53 24.57
N PHE A 732 -14.81 -45.27 24.13
CA PHE A 732 -14.81 -46.74 24.17
C PHE A 732 -14.75 -47.26 25.60
N VAL A 733 -13.96 -46.62 26.48
CA VAL A 733 -13.92 -46.98 27.91
C VAL A 733 -15.28 -46.76 28.57
N VAL A 734 -15.99 -45.68 28.23
CA VAL A 734 -17.36 -45.41 28.71
C VAL A 734 -18.34 -46.46 28.21
N LEU A 735 -18.31 -46.82 26.93
CA LEU A 735 -19.19 -47.85 26.37
C LEU A 735 -18.97 -49.22 27.04
N ILE A 736 -17.71 -49.62 27.24
CA ILE A 736 -17.37 -50.89 27.92
C ILE A 736 -17.78 -50.83 29.39
N LEU A 737 -17.53 -49.71 30.09
CA LEU A 737 -17.95 -49.53 31.48
C LEU A 737 -19.47 -49.62 31.61
N ALA A 738 -20.22 -48.97 30.72
CA ALA A 738 -21.67 -49.05 30.69
C ALA A 738 -22.14 -50.49 30.46
N ALA A 739 -21.56 -51.20 29.49
CA ALA A 739 -21.89 -52.60 29.23
C ALA A 739 -21.62 -53.50 30.44
N VAL A 740 -20.51 -53.31 31.16
CA VAL A 740 -20.16 -54.03 32.39
C VAL A 740 -21.16 -53.75 33.51
N LEU A 741 -21.58 -52.49 33.68
CA LEU A 741 -22.57 -52.10 34.69
C LEU A 741 -23.95 -52.70 34.37
N PHE A 742 -24.39 -52.64 33.11
CA PHE A 742 -25.65 -53.27 32.69
C PHE A 742 -25.62 -54.80 32.86
N ALA A 743 -24.50 -55.43 32.51
CA ALA A 743 -24.32 -56.87 32.72
C ALA A 743 -24.34 -57.23 34.21
N GLU A 744 -23.69 -56.43 35.07
CA GLU A 744 -23.71 -56.64 36.52
C GLU A 744 -25.13 -56.53 37.08
N GLN A 745 -25.88 -55.48 36.74
CA GLN A 745 -27.25 -55.28 37.21
C GLN A 745 -28.21 -56.36 36.68
N GLY A 746 -28.08 -56.74 35.40
CA GLY A 746 -28.90 -57.78 34.79
C GLY A 746 -28.64 -59.17 35.40
N LEU A 747 -27.37 -59.52 35.63
CA LEU A 747 -26.99 -60.76 36.30
C LEU A 747 -27.41 -60.75 37.77
N ALA A 748 -27.25 -59.62 38.47
CA ALA A 748 -27.67 -59.49 39.87
C ALA A 748 -29.18 -59.66 40.03
N TRP A 749 -29.97 -59.08 39.13
CA TRP A 749 -31.43 -59.26 39.11
C TRP A 749 -31.83 -60.69 38.78
N MET A 750 -31.21 -61.32 37.77
CA MET A 750 -31.51 -62.69 37.38
C MET A 750 -31.11 -63.72 38.45
N PHE A 751 -29.97 -63.53 39.11
CA PHE A 751 -29.52 -64.38 40.22
C PHE A 751 -30.36 -64.11 41.48
N GLY A 752 -30.76 -62.87 41.73
CA GLY A 752 -31.66 -62.50 42.83
C GLY A 752 -33.07 -63.06 42.68
N ARG A 753 -33.60 -63.18 41.45
CA ARG A 753 -34.94 -63.74 41.17
C ARG A 753 -34.99 -65.27 41.28
N ARG A 754 -33.84 -65.94 41.27
CA ARG A 754 -33.70 -67.41 41.37
C ARG A 754 -33.32 -67.89 42.77
N ARG A 755 -33.03 -66.97 43.68
CA ARG A 755 -32.93 -67.18 45.13
C ARG A 755 -34.30 -66.96 45.75
#